data_AF-A0A4S4GHA7-F1
#
_entry.id   AF-A0A4S4GHA7-F1
#
_cell.length_a   1.000
_cell.length_b   1.000
_cell.length_c   1.000
_cell.angle_alpha   90.00
_cell.angle_beta   90.00
_cell.angle_gamma   90.00
#
_symmetry.space_group_name_H-M   'P 1'
#
loop_
_entity.id
_entity.type
_entity.pdbx_description
1 polymer ?
#
loop_
_entity_poly.entity_id
_entity_poly.type
_entity_poly.pdbx_seq_one_letter_code
_entity_poly.pdbx_strand_id
1 'polypeptide(L)'
;MMKNYLLLYFAIFSLAFASVGCSDSDADEADMSPALVFSSNDRTFSVASAEQSEITIKFKANKRWSAQALEGATWLFFSNNGVSTGDVELTVTVGANTSTDGRTGKFRISAGDMSEEFTVNQPGKSGEAPKPPTEEIDPSTIPDYDKFWANSEHGSGMLKSNSKFSFARYKSSEHFFVFWDKYFGDDPNGSHVAPGDRVDIDDLLAKAEHFFQTNIMTLGMAVLGQGQSTLDDYKMQIYLLDPTPESWVATGSGYDDMIGALWVTPATCQPVGSTIAHEIGHSFQYQVYADKIQKQGYDHNYKHGFRYGFGPNGEGGCSYWEQCAQWQAQVDYPEEMFGYHVPTWTANCHRIFYHEWMRYASYWLQHDWVNRHGVEAYGRIWRESEFPEDPIETYTRLYNGSDIQKTYDELYDYAAHMVYYDIPGIREYATPEVKGNYSTVLFRVDDSKYQVGYQSTPGTTGFNVIRLMTSAGKSVSVKVDALETGSALAEKDPGTQVNGDGSIVGSVKRYNTQRNTSSNFRYGYVAIVGGVPQYSEMSKGATGTASYNVPAGASELYFVIMGSPDTYNRAGWDDKESNDEQWPYTITLTGTDVYNYVEPSVAVFEKVDDNTLNVTYDLSVDPENSDWIAGGLNMTVPDVTEFLGMDAATLSKSVVSPEVGKAVEKIDGKIVVFNKNADGSISNMPTANVGYWLTVDGTAIEYAEGTIYYELNGANLILGKKGAVGAPGDTMVMHPVYVYKKGSSEKTINVTVTYKFRGATTELGKRVSYSRMKLF
;
A
#
# COMPACT_ATOMS: atom_id res chain seq x y z
N MET A 1 11.94 -4.30 -31.74
CA MET A 1 10.51 -4.04 -32.00
C MET A 1 9.73 -4.45 -30.76
N MET A 2 9.72 -3.56 -29.77
CA MET A 2 9.00 -3.71 -28.50
C MET A 2 7.90 -2.65 -28.50
N LYS A 3 6.67 -3.05 -28.18
CA LYS A 3 5.55 -2.14 -27.96
C LYS A 3 4.75 -2.65 -26.76
N ASN A 4 4.57 -1.72 -25.82
CA ASN A 4 3.42 -1.49 -24.97
C ASN A 4 2.97 -2.61 -24.04
N TYR A 5 3.05 -2.38 -22.73
CA TYR A 5 1.90 -2.39 -21.81
C TYR A 5 2.30 -1.65 -20.53
N LEU A 6 1.79 -0.43 -20.34
CA LEU A 6 1.65 0.19 -19.02
C LEU A 6 0.26 0.82 -19.00
N LEU A 7 -0.62 0.24 -18.20
CA LEU A 7 -1.97 0.74 -17.93
C LEU A 7 -2.03 0.88 -16.41
N LEU A 8 -1.97 2.12 -15.93
CA LEU A 8 -2.26 2.46 -14.54
C LEU A 8 -3.48 3.40 -14.56
N TYR A 9 -4.58 2.97 -13.96
CA TYR A 9 -5.76 3.77 -13.72
C TYR A 9 -6.04 3.72 -12.22
N PHE A 10 -6.10 4.87 -11.53
CA PHE A 10 -6.93 5.01 -10.34
C PHE A 10 -7.46 6.43 -10.18
N ALA A 11 -8.68 6.48 -9.62
CA ALA A 11 -9.64 7.57 -9.68
C ALA A 11 -9.45 8.61 -8.55
N ILE A 12 -9.71 9.88 -8.89
CA ILE A 12 -9.64 11.03 -7.98
C ILE A 12 -11.04 11.27 -7.36
N PHE A 13 -11.11 11.31 -6.03
CA PHE A 13 -12.24 11.88 -5.29
C PHE A 13 -11.86 13.29 -4.84
N SER A 14 -12.45 14.32 -5.46
CA SER A 14 -12.31 15.72 -5.08
C SER A 14 -13.39 16.11 -4.06
N LEU A 15 -13.02 16.45 -2.83
CA LEU A 15 -13.86 17.19 -1.89
C LEU A 15 -13.43 18.66 -1.90
N ALA A 16 -14.29 19.54 -2.43
CA ALA A 16 -14.11 20.98 -2.39
C ALA A 16 -14.59 21.54 -1.04
N PHE A 17 -13.70 22.19 -0.30
CA PHE A 17 -14.08 23.13 0.77
C PHE A 17 -13.80 24.56 0.30
N ALA A 18 -14.86 25.32 0.10
CA ALA A 18 -14.79 26.76 -0.12
C ALA A 18 -14.71 27.46 1.24
N SER A 19 -13.59 28.13 1.51
CA SER A 19 -13.49 29.12 2.59
C SER A 19 -13.61 30.52 1.99
N VAL A 20 -14.75 31.15 2.25
CA VAL A 20 -14.98 32.60 2.05
C VAL A 20 -14.21 33.35 3.14
N GLY A 21 -13.27 34.20 2.72
CA GLY A 21 -12.61 35.18 3.58
C GLY A 21 -12.80 36.58 3.01
N CYS A 22 -13.76 37.33 3.55
CA CYS A 22 -13.90 38.76 3.36
C CYS A 22 -12.97 39.51 4.33
N SER A 23 -12.21 40.49 3.85
CA SER A 23 -11.86 41.68 4.64
C SER A 23 -11.83 42.91 3.73
N ASP A 24 -12.79 43.81 3.97
CA ASP A 24 -12.85 45.18 3.45
C ASP A 24 -11.75 46.05 4.08
N SER A 25 -11.10 46.89 3.28
CA SER A 25 -11.12 48.37 3.39
C SER A 25 -9.89 49.00 2.69
N ASP A 26 -10.19 49.76 1.64
CA ASP A 26 -9.49 50.94 1.12
C ASP A 26 -8.04 51.17 1.59
N ALA A 27 -7.09 50.54 0.91
CA ALA A 27 -5.72 51.04 0.83
C ALA A 27 -5.56 51.80 -0.49
N ASP A 28 -5.16 53.06 -0.39
CA ASP A 28 -4.88 53.98 -1.49
C ASP A 28 -4.14 53.30 -2.66
N GLU A 29 -4.64 53.46 -3.88
CA GLU A 29 -4.00 53.00 -5.14
C GLU A 29 -2.59 53.58 -5.39
N ALA A 30 -2.03 54.35 -4.45
CA ALA A 30 -0.79 55.10 -4.63
C ALA A 30 0.50 54.32 -4.28
N ASP A 31 0.44 53.15 -3.62
CA ASP A 31 1.67 52.46 -3.14
C ASP A 31 1.68 50.93 -3.32
N MET A 32 1.17 50.42 -4.45
CA MET A 32 1.43 49.03 -4.84
C MET A 32 2.81 48.88 -5.51
N SER A 33 3.58 47.86 -5.12
CA SER A 33 4.79 47.43 -5.85
C SER A 33 4.44 47.12 -7.32
N PRO A 34 5.30 47.49 -8.30
CA PRO A 34 5.02 47.21 -9.70
C PRO A 34 4.85 45.69 -9.92
N ALA A 35 3.78 45.30 -10.59
CA ALA A 35 3.47 43.91 -10.94
C ALA A 35 3.19 43.81 -12.45
N LEU A 36 3.95 42.93 -13.10
CA LEU A 36 3.77 42.48 -14.49
C LEU A 36 3.53 40.97 -14.43
N VAL A 37 2.32 40.53 -14.73
CA VAL A 37 1.94 39.11 -14.67
C VAL A 37 1.50 38.64 -16.04
N PHE A 38 2.29 37.78 -16.69
CA PHE A 38 1.98 37.27 -18.02
C PHE A 38 1.03 36.07 -17.93
N SER A 39 0.09 36.01 -18.88
CA SER A 39 -0.83 34.86 -19.00
C SER A 39 -0.15 33.60 -19.57
N SER A 40 1.04 33.75 -20.16
CA SER A 40 1.89 32.66 -20.64
C SER A 40 3.33 32.87 -20.16
N ASN A 41 4.04 31.77 -19.92
CA ASN A 41 5.46 31.74 -19.60
C ASN A 41 6.36 31.79 -20.85
N ASP A 42 5.79 31.81 -22.05
CA ASP A 42 6.55 31.94 -23.28
C ASP A 42 7.30 33.29 -23.30
N ARG A 43 8.63 33.22 -23.39
CA ARG A 43 9.52 34.37 -23.60
C ARG A 43 10.23 34.30 -24.95
N THR A 44 10.00 33.25 -25.72
CA THR A 44 10.56 33.08 -27.06
C THR A 44 9.45 32.69 -28.04
N PHE A 45 9.28 33.48 -29.10
CA PHE A 45 8.30 33.24 -30.14
C PHE A 45 9.00 32.99 -31.48
N SER A 46 8.61 31.93 -32.17
CA SER A 46 9.12 31.61 -33.51
C SER A 46 7.99 31.72 -34.52
N VAL A 47 8.12 32.63 -35.49
CA VAL A 47 7.11 32.81 -36.54
C VAL A 47 7.34 31.86 -37.70
N ALA A 48 6.27 31.44 -38.35
CA ALA A 48 6.30 30.31 -39.29
C ALA A 48 7.02 30.59 -40.62
N SER A 49 7.22 31.86 -40.99
CA SER A 49 7.82 32.23 -42.26
C SER A 49 8.54 33.58 -42.20
N ALA A 50 9.24 33.90 -43.29
CA ALA A 50 9.85 35.21 -43.51
C ALA A 50 8.82 36.33 -43.79
N GLU A 51 7.54 36.01 -43.94
CA GLU A 51 6.49 37.00 -44.17
C GLU A 51 6.15 37.78 -42.89
N GLN A 52 5.45 38.90 -43.05
CA GLN A 52 4.93 39.64 -41.91
C GLN A 52 3.95 38.77 -41.12
N SER A 53 4.05 38.81 -39.79
CA SER A 53 3.18 38.07 -38.87
C SER A 53 2.93 38.87 -37.60
N GLU A 54 2.00 38.41 -36.77
CA GLU A 54 1.63 39.05 -35.51
C GLU A 54 1.71 38.02 -34.38
N ILE A 55 2.21 38.48 -33.23
CA ILE A 55 2.25 37.72 -31.98
C ILE A 55 1.43 38.49 -30.95
N THR A 56 0.55 37.81 -30.23
CA THR A 56 -0.26 38.41 -29.17
C THR A 56 0.28 38.02 -27.81
N ILE A 57 0.57 39.02 -26.97
CA ILE A 57 1.04 38.83 -25.60
C ILE A 57 0.02 39.41 -24.65
N LYS A 58 -0.51 38.54 -23.78
CA LYS A 58 -1.51 38.90 -22.78
C LYS A 58 -0.89 38.93 -21.39
N PHE A 59 -1.05 40.04 -20.68
CA PHE A 59 -0.52 40.22 -19.33
C PHE A 59 -1.36 41.20 -18.53
N LYS A 60 -1.19 41.19 -17.22
CA LYS A 60 -1.79 42.14 -16.30
C LYS A 60 -0.70 43.09 -15.79
N ALA A 61 -0.98 44.39 -15.83
CA ALA A 61 -0.08 45.43 -15.32
C ALA A 61 -0.82 46.33 -14.32
N ASN A 62 -0.26 46.50 -13.12
CA ASN A 62 -0.84 47.40 -12.11
C ASN A 62 -0.27 48.84 -12.17
N LYS A 63 0.76 49.07 -13.01
CA LYS A 63 1.33 50.39 -13.33
C LYS A 63 1.36 50.59 -14.83
N ARG A 64 1.54 51.86 -15.24
CA ARG A 64 1.78 52.22 -16.64
C ARG A 64 2.97 51.42 -17.18
N TRP A 65 2.78 50.78 -18.33
CA TRP A 65 3.78 49.94 -18.96
C TRP A 65 4.17 50.46 -20.35
N SER A 66 5.26 49.92 -20.89
CA SER A 66 5.68 50.16 -22.28
C SER A 66 6.39 48.94 -22.86
N ALA A 67 6.25 48.72 -24.17
CA ALA A 67 7.04 47.77 -24.92
C ALA A 67 8.04 48.49 -25.85
N GLN A 68 9.28 48.01 -25.88
CA GLN A 68 10.34 48.60 -26.70
C GLN A 68 11.21 47.51 -27.35
N ALA A 69 11.46 47.63 -28.65
CA ALA A 69 12.44 46.81 -29.35
C ALA A 69 13.86 47.12 -28.83
N LEU A 70 14.63 46.07 -28.53
CA LEU A 70 16.03 46.21 -28.14
C LEU A 70 16.93 46.37 -29.38
N GLU A 71 18.20 46.69 -29.15
CA GLU A 71 19.17 47.00 -30.21
C GLU A 71 19.19 45.92 -31.30
N GLY A 72 19.10 46.34 -32.56
CA GLY A 72 19.07 45.44 -33.73
C GLY A 72 17.69 44.87 -34.12
N ALA A 73 16.65 45.05 -33.30
CA ALA A 73 15.30 44.52 -33.55
C ALA A 73 14.31 45.54 -34.15
N THR A 74 14.76 46.38 -35.07
CA THR A 74 13.94 47.47 -35.69
C THR A 74 12.76 46.99 -36.54
N TRP A 75 12.62 45.68 -36.71
CA TRP A 75 11.56 45.00 -37.45
C TRP A 75 10.42 44.49 -36.53
N LEU A 76 10.51 44.74 -35.23
CA LEU A 76 9.42 44.48 -34.27
C LEU A 76 8.65 45.78 -34.01
N PHE A 77 7.34 45.73 -34.20
CA PHE A 77 6.45 46.86 -34.00
C PHE A 77 5.37 46.51 -32.99
N PHE A 78 4.97 47.46 -32.14
CA PHE A 78 4.06 47.22 -31.03
C PHE A 78 2.78 48.03 -31.25
N SER A 79 1.66 47.36 -31.50
CA SER A 79 0.34 47.96 -31.51
C SER A 79 -0.32 47.77 -30.15
N ASN A 80 -1.20 48.70 -29.78
CA ASN A 80 -1.71 48.85 -28.41
C ASN A 80 -0.61 49.09 -27.35
N ASN A 81 0.56 49.60 -27.77
CA ASN A 81 1.62 50.06 -26.87
C ASN A 81 1.14 51.33 -26.15
N GLY A 82 0.54 51.14 -24.99
CA GLY A 82 -0.16 52.18 -24.28
C GLY A 82 0.01 52.02 -22.78
N VAL A 83 0.22 53.14 -22.10
CA VAL A 83 0.40 53.28 -20.65
C VAL A 83 -0.87 52.95 -19.82
N SER A 84 -1.71 52.02 -20.27
CA SER A 84 -2.91 51.57 -19.56
C SER A 84 -2.55 50.64 -18.39
N THR A 85 -3.49 50.44 -17.48
CA THR A 85 -3.40 49.48 -16.36
C THR A 85 -4.54 48.48 -16.47
N GLY A 86 -4.40 47.31 -15.83
CA GLY A 86 -5.36 46.21 -15.89
C GLY A 86 -4.92 45.09 -16.83
N ASP A 87 -5.89 44.41 -17.46
CA ASP A 87 -5.64 43.33 -18.42
C ASP A 87 -5.25 43.93 -19.78
N VAL A 88 -4.10 43.50 -20.30
CA VAL A 88 -3.46 44.04 -21.49
C VAL A 88 -3.32 42.95 -22.55
N GLU A 89 -3.64 43.31 -23.78
CA GLU A 89 -3.34 42.51 -24.98
C GLU A 89 -2.45 43.32 -25.93
N LEU A 90 -1.15 43.04 -25.87
CA LEU A 90 -0.14 43.64 -26.73
C LEU A 90 -0.01 42.82 -28.01
N THR A 91 -0.13 43.48 -29.16
CA THR A 91 0.16 42.86 -30.45
C THR A 91 1.53 43.30 -30.93
N VAL A 92 2.42 42.32 -31.12
CA VAL A 92 3.76 42.48 -31.66
C VAL A 92 3.74 42.11 -33.14
N THR A 93 3.76 43.11 -34.01
CA THR A 93 3.90 42.89 -35.45
C THR A 93 5.37 42.62 -35.78
N VAL A 94 5.60 41.45 -36.36
CA VAL A 94 6.90 40.99 -36.86
C VAL A 94 6.97 41.35 -38.34
N GLY A 95 7.76 42.36 -38.69
CA GLY A 95 7.95 42.78 -40.08
C GLY A 95 8.56 41.68 -40.95
N ALA A 96 8.31 41.69 -42.26
CA ALA A 96 8.85 40.69 -43.17
C ALA A 96 10.40 40.67 -43.19
N ASN A 97 11.00 39.48 -43.21
CA ASN A 97 12.43 39.27 -43.38
C ASN A 97 12.78 39.15 -44.87
N THR A 98 13.45 40.17 -45.40
CA THR A 98 13.84 40.20 -46.82
C THR A 98 15.17 39.47 -47.10
N SER A 99 15.90 39.09 -46.05
CA SER A 99 17.17 38.36 -46.12
C SER A 99 16.99 36.88 -46.45
N THR A 100 18.06 36.23 -46.94
CA THR A 100 18.13 34.78 -47.08
C THR A 100 18.24 34.07 -45.73
N ASP A 101 18.84 34.73 -44.74
CA ASP A 101 19.15 34.14 -43.43
C ASP A 101 18.09 34.50 -42.40
N GLY A 102 17.86 33.58 -41.45
CA GLY A 102 17.00 33.83 -40.30
C GLY A 102 17.56 34.93 -39.40
N ARG A 103 16.68 35.62 -38.67
CA ARG A 103 17.04 36.70 -37.75
C ARG A 103 16.34 36.58 -36.41
N THR A 104 17.05 36.93 -35.35
CA THR A 104 16.54 36.97 -33.97
C THR A 104 16.53 38.42 -33.49
N GLY A 105 15.48 38.82 -32.80
CA GLY A 105 15.32 40.16 -32.25
C GLY A 105 14.70 40.08 -30.88
N LYS A 106 15.11 40.97 -29.97
CA LYS A 106 14.54 41.05 -28.63
C LYS A 106 13.73 42.32 -28.46
N PHE A 107 12.77 42.28 -27.55
CA PHE A 107 12.08 43.46 -27.06
C PHE A 107 11.80 43.30 -25.57
N ARG A 108 11.54 44.42 -24.90
CA ARG A 108 11.33 44.47 -23.46
C ARG A 108 9.98 45.11 -23.15
N ILE A 109 9.24 44.51 -22.21
CA ILE A 109 8.05 45.10 -21.60
C ILE A 109 8.44 45.57 -20.19
N SER A 110 8.20 46.83 -19.86
CA SER A 110 8.57 47.41 -18.56
C SER A 110 7.40 48.12 -17.90
N ALA A 111 7.29 48.02 -16.56
CA ALA A 111 6.33 48.74 -15.74
C ALA A 111 6.97 49.10 -14.38
N GLY A 112 7.24 50.38 -14.16
CA GLY A 112 8.06 50.81 -13.01
C GLY A 112 9.49 50.24 -13.09
N ASP A 113 9.97 49.64 -12.00
CA ASP A 113 11.30 49.01 -11.93
C ASP A 113 11.30 47.54 -12.43
N MET A 114 10.13 46.99 -12.77
CA MET A 114 10.02 45.65 -13.34
C MET A 114 10.17 45.69 -14.85
N SER A 115 10.93 44.75 -15.41
CA SER A 115 11.04 44.57 -16.85
C SER A 115 11.21 43.11 -17.25
N GLU A 116 10.60 42.72 -18.35
CA GLU A 116 10.64 41.37 -18.90
C GLU A 116 11.05 41.41 -20.37
N GLU A 117 11.99 40.55 -20.76
CA GLU A 117 12.51 40.46 -22.12
C GLU A 117 11.87 39.30 -22.89
N PHE A 118 11.64 39.54 -24.17
CA PHE A 118 11.06 38.59 -25.10
C PHE A 118 11.94 38.48 -26.34
N THR A 119 12.08 37.26 -26.84
CA THR A 119 12.85 36.92 -28.04
C THR A 119 11.90 36.52 -29.16
N VAL A 120 12.12 37.06 -30.36
CA VAL A 120 11.40 36.69 -31.58
C VAL A 120 12.39 36.14 -32.59
N ASN A 121 12.11 34.93 -33.08
CA ASN A 121 12.87 34.26 -34.13
C ASN A 121 12.05 34.27 -35.42
N GLN A 122 12.63 34.80 -36.50
CA GLN A 122 12.00 34.84 -37.82
C GLN A 122 12.88 34.18 -38.87
N PRO A 123 12.37 33.17 -39.62
CA PRO A 123 13.09 32.55 -40.73
C PRO A 123 13.52 33.54 -41.82
N GLY A 124 14.57 33.17 -42.56
CA GLY A 124 14.94 33.84 -43.81
C GLY A 124 14.15 33.29 -45.00
N LYS A 125 14.33 33.88 -46.19
CA LYS A 125 13.68 33.39 -47.43
C LYS A 125 14.02 31.96 -47.81
N SER A 126 15.12 31.41 -47.29
CA SER A 126 15.49 29.99 -47.43
C SER A 126 14.52 29.05 -46.70
N GLY A 127 13.69 29.57 -45.80
CA GLY A 127 12.85 28.78 -44.90
C GLY A 127 13.59 28.32 -43.64
N GLU A 128 14.90 28.59 -43.51
CA GLU A 128 15.67 28.25 -42.32
C GLU A 128 15.40 29.27 -41.20
N ALA A 129 14.87 28.80 -40.08
CA ALA A 129 14.80 29.58 -38.84
C ALA A 129 16.22 29.88 -38.33
N PRO A 130 16.46 31.03 -37.67
CA PRO A 130 17.72 31.24 -36.97
C PRO A 130 17.85 30.13 -35.93
N LYS A 131 18.94 29.36 -35.99
CA LYS A 131 19.28 28.43 -34.91
C LYS A 131 19.41 29.29 -33.65
N PRO A 132 18.72 28.99 -32.53
CA PRO A 132 18.97 29.71 -31.29
C PRO A 132 20.48 29.64 -31.03
N PRO A 133 21.14 30.74 -30.63
CA PRO A 133 22.55 30.68 -30.27
C PRO A 133 22.69 29.59 -29.21
N THR A 134 23.31 28.49 -29.60
CA THR A 134 23.68 27.44 -28.65
C THR A 134 24.98 27.96 -28.08
N GLU A 135 24.88 28.73 -27.01
CA GLU A 135 26.07 29.12 -26.26
C GLU A 135 26.58 27.83 -25.61
N GLU A 136 27.72 27.37 -26.12
CA GLU A 136 28.52 26.38 -25.40
C GLU A 136 29.06 27.06 -24.15
N ILE A 137 28.76 26.47 -23.01
CA ILE A 137 29.21 26.91 -21.70
C ILE A 137 30.64 26.39 -21.52
N ASP A 138 31.57 27.29 -21.23
CA ASP A 138 32.95 26.92 -20.94
C ASP A 138 33.02 26.19 -19.58
N PRO A 139 33.43 24.91 -19.54
CA PRO A 139 33.53 24.14 -18.30
C PRO A 139 34.37 24.78 -17.21
N SER A 140 35.40 25.57 -17.59
CA SER A 140 36.29 26.23 -16.63
C SER A 140 35.60 27.32 -15.79
N THR A 141 34.40 27.74 -16.20
CA THR A 141 33.59 28.76 -15.51
C THR A 141 32.60 28.16 -14.51
N ILE A 142 32.45 26.84 -14.48
CA ILE A 142 31.51 26.12 -13.63
C ILE A 142 32.24 25.64 -12.37
N PRO A 143 31.89 26.14 -11.16
CA PRO A 143 32.39 25.59 -9.92
C PRO A 143 32.15 24.08 -9.79
N ASP A 144 33.17 23.37 -9.31
CA ASP A 144 33.16 21.91 -9.11
C ASP A 144 32.81 21.09 -10.37
N TYR A 145 33.02 21.62 -11.58
CA TYR A 145 32.75 20.88 -12.82
C TYR A 145 33.54 19.56 -12.89
N ASP A 146 34.74 19.52 -12.32
CA ASP A 146 35.56 18.32 -12.19
C ASP A 146 34.89 17.23 -11.34
N LYS A 147 33.95 17.60 -10.46
CA LYS A 147 33.12 16.69 -9.65
C LYS A 147 31.81 16.30 -10.33
N PHE A 148 31.56 16.72 -11.57
CA PHE A 148 30.39 16.31 -12.34
C PHE A 148 30.70 15.08 -13.18
N TRP A 149 29.96 13.99 -12.97
CA TRP A 149 29.98 12.84 -13.87
C TRP A 149 29.08 13.09 -15.08
N ALA A 150 29.68 13.20 -16.27
CA ALA A 150 28.96 13.35 -17.53
C ALA A 150 28.27 12.04 -17.94
N ASN A 151 27.04 11.84 -17.44
CA ASN A 151 26.31 10.59 -17.61
C ASN A 151 25.93 10.26 -19.05
N SER A 152 25.62 8.99 -19.33
CA SER A 152 25.30 8.50 -20.68
C SER A 152 24.05 9.11 -21.33
N GLU A 153 23.13 9.67 -20.55
CA GLU A 153 21.87 10.25 -21.06
C GLU A 153 22.03 11.70 -21.49
N HIS A 154 22.70 12.51 -20.67
CA HIS A 154 22.81 13.96 -20.87
C HIS A 154 24.20 14.39 -21.35
N GLY A 155 25.26 13.72 -20.90
CA GLY A 155 26.64 13.85 -21.38
C GLY A 155 27.10 15.29 -21.62
N SER A 156 27.72 15.53 -22.79
CA SER A 156 28.15 16.88 -23.21
C SER A 156 27.00 17.84 -23.51
N GLY A 157 25.77 17.35 -23.59
CA GLY A 157 24.57 18.18 -23.72
C GLY A 157 24.40 19.15 -22.56
N MET A 158 24.90 18.81 -21.37
CA MET A 158 24.85 19.66 -20.18
C MET A 158 25.54 21.03 -20.37
N LEU A 159 26.53 21.11 -21.27
CA LEU A 159 27.24 22.35 -21.59
C LEU A 159 26.55 23.20 -22.66
N LYS A 160 25.37 22.82 -23.13
CA LYS A 160 24.60 23.59 -24.10
C LYS A 160 23.42 24.25 -23.41
N SER A 161 23.37 25.57 -23.42
CA SER A 161 22.35 26.35 -22.71
C SER A 161 20.90 25.99 -23.07
N ASN A 162 20.67 25.43 -24.27
CA ASN A 162 19.36 25.03 -24.78
C ASN A 162 18.98 23.55 -24.53
N SER A 163 19.85 22.75 -23.93
CA SER A 163 19.54 21.37 -23.54
C SER A 163 18.45 21.32 -22.47
N LYS A 164 17.76 20.16 -22.34
CA LYS A 164 16.72 19.95 -21.33
C LYS A 164 17.24 20.32 -19.93
N PHE A 165 18.34 19.70 -19.55
CA PHE A 165 19.16 20.05 -18.39
C PHE A 165 20.48 20.65 -18.86
N SER A 166 20.98 21.64 -18.13
CA SER A 166 22.18 22.37 -18.50
C SER A 166 22.81 23.07 -17.30
N PHE A 167 24.12 23.28 -17.34
CA PHE A 167 24.83 24.18 -16.42
C PHE A 167 24.44 25.66 -16.57
N ALA A 168 23.57 26.02 -17.51
CA ALA A 168 22.90 27.32 -17.50
C ALA A 168 21.79 27.42 -16.44
N ARG A 169 21.30 26.28 -15.93
CA ARG A 169 20.14 26.15 -15.03
C ARG A 169 20.42 25.07 -13.99
N TYR A 170 21.29 25.42 -13.06
CA TYR A 170 21.69 24.51 -11.99
C TYR A 170 22.02 25.26 -10.71
N LYS A 171 22.02 24.50 -9.61
CA LYS A 171 22.61 24.90 -8.32
C LYS A 171 23.36 23.69 -7.75
N SER A 172 24.29 23.93 -6.85
CA SER A 172 25.03 22.83 -6.20
C SER A 172 25.29 23.12 -4.73
N SER A 173 25.42 22.04 -3.97
CA SER A 173 25.88 22.00 -2.58
C SER A 173 27.17 21.20 -2.49
N GLU A 174 27.59 20.75 -1.30
CA GLU A 174 28.83 19.98 -1.13
C GLU A 174 28.79 18.64 -1.89
N HIS A 175 27.67 17.93 -1.81
CA HIS A 175 27.51 16.57 -2.32
C HIS A 175 26.54 16.43 -3.49
N PHE A 176 25.81 17.49 -3.87
CA PHE A 176 24.81 17.43 -4.95
C PHE A 176 24.95 18.53 -6.00
N PHE A 177 24.60 18.16 -7.24
CA PHE A 177 24.14 19.08 -8.27
C PHE A 177 22.62 18.94 -8.43
N VAL A 178 21.89 20.06 -8.50
CA VAL A 178 20.48 20.12 -8.90
C VAL A 178 20.41 20.83 -10.25
N PHE A 179 19.84 20.15 -11.25
CA PHE A 179 19.51 20.70 -12.55
C PHE A 179 18.01 20.77 -12.71
N TRP A 180 17.50 21.74 -13.47
CA TRP A 180 16.06 21.83 -13.75
C TRP A 180 15.75 22.04 -15.23
N ASP A 181 14.57 21.61 -15.62
CA ASP A 181 14.06 21.79 -16.97
C ASP A 181 13.97 23.27 -17.34
N LYS A 182 14.17 23.59 -18.63
CA LYS A 182 13.99 24.95 -19.17
C LYS A 182 12.62 25.58 -18.88
N TYR A 183 11.59 24.78 -18.59
CA TYR A 183 10.27 25.25 -18.13
C TYR A 183 10.37 26.27 -16.99
N PHE A 184 11.26 26.03 -16.03
CA PHE A 184 11.40 26.86 -14.84
C PHE A 184 12.17 28.17 -15.07
N GLY A 185 12.75 28.38 -16.26
CA GLY A 185 13.63 29.52 -16.52
C GLY A 185 14.87 29.49 -15.63
N ASP A 186 15.27 30.65 -15.10
CA ASP A 186 16.51 30.80 -14.32
C ASP A 186 16.32 30.50 -12.82
N ASP A 187 15.07 30.49 -12.33
CA ASP A 187 14.75 30.27 -10.91
C ASP A 187 13.45 29.46 -10.76
N PRO A 188 13.52 28.18 -10.32
CA PRO A 188 12.34 27.35 -10.07
C PRO A 188 11.40 27.85 -8.97
N ASN A 189 11.84 28.77 -8.11
CA ASN A 189 10.97 29.41 -7.10
C ASN A 189 10.51 30.82 -7.52
N GLY A 190 10.89 31.27 -8.72
CA GLY A 190 10.64 32.63 -9.18
C GLY A 190 9.14 32.93 -9.37
N SER A 191 8.78 34.20 -9.28
CA SER A 191 7.39 34.64 -9.43
C SER A 191 6.79 34.33 -10.82
N HIS A 192 7.64 34.09 -11.82
CA HIS A 192 7.26 33.67 -13.18
C HIS A 192 6.84 32.20 -13.26
N VAL A 193 7.20 31.37 -12.27
CA VAL A 193 6.74 29.97 -12.17
C VAL A 193 5.36 29.95 -11.51
N ALA A 194 4.46 29.10 -12.00
CA ALA A 194 3.13 28.94 -11.42
C ALA A 194 3.24 28.49 -9.95
N PRO A 195 2.44 29.03 -9.01
CA PRO A 195 2.62 28.75 -7.58
C PRO A 195 2.68 27.26 -7.19
N GLY A 196 1.89 26.39 -7.83
CA GLY A 196 1.91 24.94 -7.57
C GLY A 196 3.11 24.19 -8.15
N ASP A 197 3.87 24.83 -9.03
CA ASP A 197 5.05 24.25 -9.68
C ASP A 197 6.36 24.79 -9.09
N ARG A 198 6.29 25.74 -8.15
CA ARG A 198 7.48 26.34 -7.56
C ARG A 198 8.23 25.32 -6.71
N VAL A 199 9.55 25.33 -6.81
CA VAL A 199 10.43 24.53 -5.97
C VAL A 199 11.53 25.42 -5.44
N ASP A 200 11.67 25.48 -4.12
CA ASP A 200 12.81 26.13 -3.48
C ASP A 200 14.04 25.22 -3.57
N ILE A 201 14.96 25.55 -4.47
CA ILE A 201 16.18 24.76 -4.69
C ILE A 201 17.14 24.85 -3.51
N ASP A 202 17.10 25.92 -2.72
CA ASP A 202 17.92 26.02 -1.50
C ASP A 202 17.41 25.08 -0.41
N ASP A 203 16.10 25.04 -0.20
CA ASP A 203 15.49 24.06 0.73
C ASP A 203 15.76 22.62 0.26
N LEU A 204 15.61 22.34 -1.04
CA LEU A 204 15.91 21.03 -1.61
C LEU A 204 17.36 20.59 -1.38
N LEU A 205 18.33 21.46 -1.66
CA LEU A 205 19.74 21.16 -1.42
C LEU A 205 20.04 20.99 0.08
N ALA A 206 19.51 21.87 0.94
CA ALA A 206 19.72 21.76 2.38
C ALA A 206 19.18 20.43 2.95
N LYS A 207 18.02 19.99 2.47
CA LYS A 207 17.44 18.69 2.82
C LYS A 207 18.23 17.53 2.23
N ALA A 208 18.65 17.60 0.97
CA ALA A 208 19.48 16.57 0.35
C ALA A 208 20.80 16.36 1.11
N GLU A 209 21.45 17.44 1.55
CA GLU A 209 22.65 17.39 2.40
C GLU A 209 22.38 16.73 3.76
N HIS A 210 21.24 17.03 4.39
CA HIS A 210 20.84 16.36 5.62
C HIS A 210 20.66 14.85 5.41
N PHE A 211 19.97 14.43 4.36
CA PHE A 211 19.77 13.02 4.05
C PHE A 211 21.07 12.32 3.66
N PHE A 212 22.00 13.03 3.01
CA PHE A 212 23.36 12.53 2.74
C PHE A 212 24.12 12.27 4.05
N GLN A 213 24.06 13.20 5.01
CA GLN A 213 24.65 13.02 6.33
C GLN A 213 24.05 11.81 7.04
N THR A 214 22.72 11.62 7.02
CA THR A 214 22.08 10.43 7.58
C THR A 214 22.60 9.16 6.90
N ASN A 215 22.63 9.11 5.57
CA ASN A 215 23.06 7.92 4.83
C ASN A 215 24.54 7.57 5.01
N ILE A 216 25.42 8.56 5.12
CA ILE A 216 26.86 8.35 5.30
C ILE A 216 27.22 8.20 6.78
N MET A 217 26.94 9.21 7.60
CA MET A 217 27.46 9.28 8.97
C MET A 217 26.67 8.40 9.95
N THR A 218 25.36 8.26 9.73
CA THR A 218 24.50 7.45 10.59
C THR A 218 24.45 6.02 10.06
N LEU A 219 24.07 5.83 8.80
CA LEU A 219 23.79 4.51 8.22
C LEU A 219 25.01 3.83 7.60
N GLY A 220 26.07 4.58 7.33
CA GLY A 220 27.33 4.06 6.83
C GLY A 220 27.29 3.58 5.38
N MET A 221 26.34 3.96 4.53
CA MET A 221 26.09 3.33 3.22
C MET A 221 27.29 3.33 2.25
N ALA A 222 28.18 4.32 2.36
CA ALA A 222 29.45 4.36 1.64
C ALA A 222 30.62 4.73 2.57
N VAL A 223 31.84 4.41 2.16
CA VAL A 223 33.07 4.72 2.91
C VAL A 223 33.83 5.82 2.16
N LEU A 224 33.76 7.05 2.69
CA LEU A 224 34.38 8.23 2.09
C LEU A 224 35.80 8.49 2.62
N GLY A 225 36.59 9.25 1.86
CA GLY A 225 37.94 9.70 2.22
C GLY A 225 39.02 8.61 2.16
N GLN A 226 38.67 7.41 1.68
CA GLN A 226 39.55 6.25 1.60
C GLN A 226 39.72 5.73 0.17
N GLY A 227 39.18 6.43 -0.83
CA GLY A 227 39.19 5.99 -2.23
C GLY A 227 38.33 4.76 -2.47
N GLN A 228 37.36 4.49 -1.59
CA GLN A 228 36.46 3.33 -1.66
C GLN A 228 35.10 3.66 -2.26
N SER A 229 34.82 4.94 -2.52
CA SER A 229 33.56 5.41 -3.08
C SER A 229 33.81 6.36 -4.24
N THR A 230 32.95 6.34 -5.26
CA THR A 230 32.99 7.33 -6.34
C THR A 230 32.50 8.70 -5.86
N LEU A 231 31.84 8.76 -4.71
CA LEU A 231 31.49 9.99 -4.01
C LEU A 231 32.71 10.78 -3.52
N ASP A 232 33.90 10.16 -3.47
CA ASP A 232 35.16 10.89 -3.23
C ASP A 232 35.53 11.82 -4.41
N ASP A 233 35.05 11.48 -5.62
CA ASP A 233 35.37 12.21 -6.85
C ASP A 233 34.19 13.03 -7.37
N TYR A 234 32.95 12.54 -7.20
CA TYR A 234 31.77 13.07 -7.86
C TYR A 234 30.64 13.42 -6.90
N LYS A 235 29.83 14.42 -7.29
CA LYS A 235 28.58 14.77 -6.61
C LYS A 235 27.40 14.00 -7.21
N MET A 236 26.44 13.63 -6.36
CA MET A 236 25.16 13.07 -6.78
C MET A 236 24.33 14.10 -7.57
N GLN A 237 23.41 13.62 -8.40
CA GLN A 237 22.71 14.46 -9.37
C GLN A 237 21.20 14.41 -9.17
N ILE A 238 20.57 15.58 -9.03
CA ILE A 238 19.11 15.74 -8.89
C ILE A 238 18.59 16.46 -10.13
N TYR A 239 17.53 15.93 -10.72
CA TYR A 239 16.90 16.46 -11.93
C TYR A 239 15.44 16.84 -11.65
N LEU A 240 15.17 18.15 -11.60
CA LEU A 240 13.83 18.70 -11.50
C LEU A 240 13.18 18.76 -12.88
N LEU A 241 12.23 17.85 -13.09
CA LEU A 241 11.45 17.69 -14.31
C LEU A 241 10.33 18.74 -14.40
N ASP A 242 9.90 19.03 -15.61
CA ASP A 242 8.75 19.89 -15.87
C ASP A 242 7.43 19.29 -15.33
N PRO A 243 6.49 20.12 -14.85
CA PRO A 243 5.21 19.66 -14.32
C PRO A 243 4.28 19.28 -15.47
N THR A 244 4.20 18.00 -15.82
CA THR A 244 3.13 17.52 -16.70
C THR A 244 1.93 17.08 -15.86
N PRO A 245 0.67 17.29 -16.32
CA PRO A 245 -0.54 16.99 -15.53
C PRO A 245 -0.68 15.53 -15.05
N GLU A 246 0.13 14.62 -15.58
CA GLU A 246 0.10 13.18 -15.31
C GLU A 246 1.31 12.70 -14.47
N SER A 247 2.28 13.57 -14.12
CA SER A 247 3.59 13.15 -13.62
C SER A 247 3.87 13.52 -12.16
N TRP A 248 3.26 12.83 -11.20
CA TRP A 248 3.91 12.68 -9.88
C TRP A 248 5.10 11.76 -10.08
N VAL A 249 6.32 12.30 -10.05
CA VAL A 249 7.55 11.54 -10.26
C VAL A 249 8.51 11.86 -9.13
N ALA A 250 8.87 10.83 -8.39
CA ALA A 250 10.00 10.78 -7.49
C ALA A 250 10.64 9.43 -7.76
N THR A 251 11.91 9.43 -8.18
CA THR A 251 12.63 8.18 -8.45
C THR A 251 14.09 8.37 -8.09
N GLY A 252 14.58 7.55 -7.18
CA GLY A 252 15.98 7.44 -6.80
C GLY A 252 16.62 6.23 -7.46
N SER A 253 17.81 6.42 -8.02
CA SER A 253 18.64 5.36 -8.61
C SER A 253 20.05 5.93 -8.83
N GLY A 254 20.64 5.72 -10.01
CA GLY A 254 21.84 6.40 -10.44
C GLY A 254 22.12 6.24 -11.93
N TYR A 255 23.26 6.76 -12.34
CA TYR A 255 23.74 6.72 -13.72
C TYR A 255 25.01 5.88 -13.84
N ASP A 256 25.06 5.09 -14.92
CA ASP A 256 26.24 4.40 -15.46
C ASP A 256 26.98 3.46 -14.50
N ASP A 257 26.30 3.01 -13.45
CA ASP A 257 26.87 2.31 -12.31
C ASP A 257 28.07 3.06 -11.73
N MET A 258 27.93 4.39 -11.70
CA MET A 258 28.96 5.35 -11.28
C MET A 258 28.48 6.26 -10.17
N ILE A 259 27.29 6.88 -10.29
CA ILE A 259 26.87 7.92 -9.35
C ILE A 259 25.37 7.85 -9.06
N GLY A 260 25.01 7.99 -7.78
CA GLY A 260 23.61 8.12 -7.34
C GLY A 260 22.94 9.36 -7.95
N ALA A 261 21.67 9.22 -8.31
CA ALA A 261 20.85 10.27 -8.90
C ALA A 261 19.38 10.16 -8.52
N LEU A 262 18.66 11.28 -8.68
CA LEU A 262 17.25 11.45 -8.36
C LEU A 262 16.55 12.27 -9.45
N TRP A 263 15.34 11.88 -9.83
CA TRP A 263 14.46 12.64 -10.72
C TRP A 263 13.15 12.98 -10.00
N VAL A 264 12.77 14.26 -10.01
CA VAL A 264 11.64 14.78 -9.23
C VAL A 264 10.79 15.74 -10.05
N THR A 265 9.49 15.78 -9.80
CA THR A 265 8.60 16.86 -10.25
C THR A 265 8.23 17.78 -9.08
N PRO A 266 7.75 19.02 -9.33
CA PRO A 266 7.43 19.96 -8.26
C PRO A 266 6.50 19.40 -7.18
N ALA A 267 5.51 18.60 -7.57
CA ALA A 267 4.54 18.00 -6.65
C ALA A 267 5.18 17.10 -5.58
N THR A 268 6.38 16.56 -5.82
CA THR A 268 7.09 15.70 -4.85
C THR A 268 8.03 16.49 -3.94
N CYS A 269 8.20 17.79 -4.22
CA CYS A 269 9.01 18.74 -3.46
C CYS A 269 8.14 19.72 -2.65
N GLN A 270 6.85 19.46 -2.48
CA GLN A 270 5.92 20.32 -1.73
C GLN A 270 5.24 19.59 -0.56
N PRO A 271 5.88 19.50 0.62
CA PRO A 271 7.23 20.01 0.93
C PRO A 271 8.34 19.06 0.48
N VAL A 272 9.60 19.51 0.52
CA VAL A 272 10.76 18.61 0.46
C VAL A 272 10.80 17.81 1.77
N GLY A 273 10.30 16.58 1.70
CA GLY A 273 9.97 15.75 2.85
C GLY A 273 10.47 14.31 2.75
N SER A 274 9.76 13.40 3.44
CA SER A 274 10.05 11.96 3.48
C SER A 274 10.11 11.30 2.11
N THR A 275 9.33 11.76 1.12
CA THR A 275 9.43 11.29 -0.27
C THR A 275 10.83 11.51 -0.84
N ILE A 276 11.42 12.70 -0.66
CA ILE A 276 12.76 12.99 -1.18
C ILE A 276 13.83 12.23 -0.39
N ALA A 277 13.64 12.05 0.92
CA ALA A 277 14.52 11.22 1.73
C ALA A 277 14.50 9.75 1.28
N HIS A 278 13.32 9.21 0.97
CA HIS A 278 13.14 7.86 0.44
C HIS A 278 13.91 7.67 -0.87
N GLU A 279 13.73 8.56 -1.83
CA GLU A 279 14.41 8.43 -3.11
C GLU A 279 15.93 8.63 -3.00
N ILE A 280 16.41 9.56 -2.17
CA ILE A 280 17.85 9.66 -1.89
C ILE A 280 18.36 8.37 -1.24
N GLY A 281 17.54 7.72 -0.41
CA GLY A 281 17.83 6.39 0.11
C GLY A 281 18.12 5.36 -0.99
N HIS A 282 17.31 5.33 -2.05
CA HIS A 282 17.58 4.50 -3.24
C HIS A 282 18.86 4.90 -3.96
N SER A 283 19.18 6.19 -4.06
CA SER A 283 20.44 6.64 -4.66
C SER A 283 21.67 6.09 -3.92
N PHE A 284 21.61 5.98 -2.59
CA PHE A 284 22.66 5.34 -1.80
C PHE A 284 22.69 3.82 -1.92
N GLN A 285 21.53 3.17 -2.01
CA GLN A 285 21.46 1.72 -2.29
C GLN A 285 22.12 1.39 -3.64
N TYR A 286 21.87 2.22 -4.66
CA TYR A 286 22.55 2.15 -5.95
C TYR A 286 24.06 2.36 -5.82
N GLN A 287 24.46 3.36 -5.04
CA GLN A 287 25.86 3.73 -4.83
C GLN A 287 26.70 2.56 -4.29
N VAL A 288 26.12 1.66 -3.49
CA VAL A 288 26.84 0.47 -2.97
C VAL A 288 27.38 -0.40 -4.10
N TYR A 289 26.57 -0.64 -5.14
CA TYR A 289 27.01 -1.45 -6.28
C TYR A 289 28.03 -0.68 -7.14
N ALA A 290 27.79 0.61 -7.39
CA ALA A 290 28.71 1.48 -8.12
C ALA A 290 30.10 1.51 -7.45
N ASP A 291 30.17 1.75 -6.15
CA ASP A 291 31.42 1.78 -5.38
C ASP A 291 32.18 0.46 -5.46
N LYS A 292 31.47 -0.66 -5.41
CA LYS A 292 32.09 -1.98 -5.51
C LYS A 292 32.82 -2.17 -6.83
N ILE A 293 32.17 -1.86 -7.94
CA ILE A 293 32.74 -2.12 -9.27
C ILE A 293 33.77 -1.05 -9.67
N GLN A 294 33.56 0.21 -9.26
CA GLN A 294 34.41 1.33 -9.68
C GLN A 294 35.64 1.50 -8.79
N LYS A 295 35.51 1.21 -7.49
CA LYS A 295 36.54 1.55 -6.49
C LYS A 295 37.08 0.36 -5.71
N GLN A 296 36.31 -0.72 -5.57
CA GLN A 296 36.69 -1.85 -4.70
C GLN A 296 37.09 -3.12 -5.47
N GLY A 297 37.14 -3.06 -6.81
CA GLY A 297 37.69 -4.12 -7.66
C GLY A 297 36.77 -5.32 -7.88
N TYR A 298 35.46 -5.17 -7.68
CA TYR A 298 34.48 -6.21 -7.99
C TYR A 298 34.08 -6.22 -9.46
N ASP A 299 33.59 -7.37 -9.94
CA ASP A 299 33.13 -7.53 -11.32
C ASP A 299 31.81 -6.80 -11.59
N HIS A 300 31.68 -6.23 -12.80
CA HIS A 300 30.44 -5.64 -13.30
C HIS A 300 29.43 -6.72 -13.72
N ASN A 301 28.72 -7.32 -12.76
CA ASN A 301 27.86 -8.48 -12.98
C ASN A 301 26.50 -8.45 -12.25
N TYR A 302 26.16 -7.35 -11.57
CA TYR A 302 24.95 -7.15 -10.78
C TYR A 302 24.78 -8.12 -9.59
N LYS A 303 25.86 -8.68 -9.05
CA LYS A 303 25.86 -9.66 -7.95
C LYS A 303 26.29 -9.11 -6.59
N HIS A 304 26.17 -7.81 -6.40
CA HIS A 304 26.54 -7.14 -5.15
C HIS A 304 25.56 -6.03 -4.78
N GLY A 305 25.51 -5.65 -3.50
CA GLY A 305 24.65 -4.57 -3.02
C GLY A 305 23.16 -4.83 -3.28
N PHE A 306 22.74 -6.10 -3.19
CA PHE A 306 21.39 -6.55 -3.52
C PHE A 306 20.87 -6.05 -4.89
N ARG A 307 21.74 -5.92 -5.90
CA ARG A 307 21.33 -5.56 -7.26
C ARG A 307 20.79 -6.74 -8.08
N TYR A 308 20.20 -7.71 -7.37
CA TYR A 308 19.65 -8.96 -7.88
C TYR A 308 18.40 -9.32 -7.06
N GLY A 309 17.50 -10.11 -7.64
CA GLY A 309 16.35 -10.65 -6.93
C GLY A 309 16.70 -11.91 -6.12
N PHE A 310 15.78 -12.39 -5.29
CA PHE A 310 16.02 -13.57 -4.44
C PHE A 310 15.48 -14.88 -5.03
N GLY A 311 14.98 -14.84 -6.28
CA GLY A 311 14.60 -16.04 -7.02
C GLY A 311 15.80 -16.87 -7.49
N PRO A 312 15.56 -18.03 -8.13
CA PRO A 312 16.61 -18.85 -8.72
C PRO A 312 17.57 -18.01 -9.59
N ASN A 313 18.87 -18.14 -9.34
CA ASN A 313 19.93 -17.37 -10.05
C ASN A 313 19.79 -15.84 -10.02
N GLY A 314 19.06 -15.26 -9.06
CA GLY A 314 18.90 -13.81 -8.97
C GLY A 314 17.67 -13.26 -9.69
N GLU A 315 16.74 -14.12 -10.11
CA GLU A 315 15.51 -13.72 -10.79
C GLU A 315 14.57 -12.89 -9.89
N GLY A 316 13.77 -12.02 -10.52
CA GLY A 316 12.79 -11.18 -9.86
C GLY A 316 13.34 -9.83 -9.37
N GLY A 317 12.47 -9.05 -8.73
CA GLY A 317 12.83 -7.82 -8.03
C GLY A 317 13.43 -8.07 -6.64
N CYS A 318 13.83 -6.98 -5.99
CA CYS A 318 14.38 -6.98 -4.63
C CYS A 318 13.57 -6.00 -3.76
N SER A 319 12.59 -6.53 -3.04
CA SER A 319 11.73 -5.76 -2.13
C SER A 319 12.50 -5.06 -1.01
N TYR A 320 13.71 -5.54 -0.68
CA TYR A 320 14.55 -4.94 0.35
C TYR A 320 14.97 -3.50 0.03
N TRP A 321 15.06 -3.13 -1.26
CA TRP A 321 15.31 -1.74 -1.68
C TRP A 321 14.22 -0.80 -1.12
N GLU A 322 12.96 -1.18 -1.32
CA GLU A 322 11.81 -0.38 -0.89
C GLU A 322 11.68 -0.32 0.63
N GLN A 323 11.88 -1.46 1.30
CA GLN A 323 11.83 -1.52 2.77
C GLN A 323 12.88 -0.61 3.39
N CYS A 324 14.09 -0.65 2.82
CA CYS A 324 15.20 0.15 3.29
C CYS A 324 15.02 1.63 2.99
N ALA A 325 14.52 2.00 1.82
CA ALA A 325 14.28 3.40 1.47
C ALA A 325 13.18 4.02 2.34
N GLN A 326 12.11 3.26 2.64
CA GLN A 326 11.10 3.69 3.62
C GLN A 326 11.70 3.86 5.01
N TRP A 327 12.51 2.91 5.47
CA TRP A 327 13.17 3.02 6.76
C TRP A 327 14.13 4.22 6.83
N GLN A 328 14.95 4.44 5.79
CA GLN A 328 15.86 5.58 5.68
C GLN A 328 15.11 6.90 5.81
N ALA A 329 13.98 7.05 5.11
CA ALA A 329 13.13 8.23 5.25
C ALA A 329 12.59 8.41 6.68
N GLN A 330 12.21 7.32 7.36
CA GLN A 330 11.70 7.36 8.73
C GLN A 330 12.78 7.60 9.79
N VAL A 331 14.06 7.40 9.49
CA VAL A 331 15.14 7.85 10.37
C VAL A 331 15.13 9.38 10.47
N ASP A 332 14.84 10.08 9.37
CA ASP A 332 14.74 11.54 9.34
C ASP A 332 13.33 12.07 9.68
N TYR A 333 12.28 11.28 9.41
CA TYR A 333 10.86 11.60 9.63
C TYR A 333 10.13 10.51 10.44
N PRO A 334 10.54 10.24 11.69
CA PRO A 334 10.02 9.11 12.46
C PRO A 334 8.54 9.24 12.85
N GLU A 335 7.99 10.46 12.86
CA GLU A 335 6.56 10.70 13.06
C GLU A 335 5.66 10.12 11.97
N GLU A 336 6.19 9.83 10.78
CA GLU A 336 5.44 9.26 9.66
C GLU A 336 5.41 7.72 9.69
N MET A 337 6.17 7.09 10.59
CA MET A 337 6.33 5.64 10.67
C MET A 337 5.02 4.88 10.84
N PHE A 338 4.04 5.43 11.57
CA PHE A 338 2.72 4.82 11.76
C PHE A 338 1.66 5.34 10.77
N GLY A 339 2.10 5.78 9.59
CA GLY A 339 1.24 6.25 8.51
C GLY A 339 0.40 5.15 7.83
N TYR A 340 0.05 5.38 6.57
CA TYR A 340 -0.93 4.55 5.84
C TYR A 340 -0.46 3.12 5.48
N HIS A 341 0.79 2.76 5.75
CA HIS A 341 1.35 1.43 5.47
C HIS A 341 1.08 0.38 6.57
N VAL A 342 0.67 0.78 7.77
CA VAL A 342 0.42 -0.15 8.90
C VAL A 342 -0.63 -1.23 8.58
N PRO A 343 -1.78 -0.91 7.92
CA PRO A 343 -2.73 -1.94 7.50
C PRO A 343 -2.09 -3.00 6.59
N THR A 344 -1.36 -2.56 5.56
CA THR A 344 -0.61 -3.48 4.67
C THR A 344 0.38 -4.34 5.45
N TRP A 345 1.12 -3.77 6.40
CA TRP A 345 2.03 -4.52 7.27
C TRP A 345 1.29 -5.61 8.07
N THR A 346 0.26 -5.24 8.82
CA THR A 346 -0.47 -6.19 9.67
C THR A 346 -1.18 -7.29 8.88
N ALA A 347 -1.63 -6.99 7.65
CA ALA A 347 -2.20 -7.96 6.72
C ALA A 347 -1.17 -8.95 6.15
N ASN A 348 0.13 -8.62 6.20
CA ASN A 348 1.19 -9.38 5.53
C ASN A 348 2.33 -9.85 6.44
N CYS A 349 2.40 -9.44 7.71
CA CYS A 349 3.49 -9.78 8.64
C CYS A 349 3.66 -11.30 8.90
N HIS A 350 2.65 -12.10 8.56
CA HIS A 350 2.74 -13.55 8.56
C HIS A 350 3.53 -14.11 7.37
N ARG A 351 3.79 -13.32 6.32
CA ARG A 351 4.63 -13.71 5.18
C ARG A 351 6.12 -13.48 5.51
N ILE A 352 7.00 -13.99 4.65
CA ILE A 352 8.45 -13.80 4.79
C ILE A 352 8.81 -12.31 4.85
N PHE A 353 9.81 -11.93 5.66
CA PHE A 353 10.17 -10.53 5.96
C PHE A 353 10.23 -9.62 4.72
N TYR A 354 10.77 -10.12 3.61
CA TYR A 354 10.93 -9.38 2.36
C TYR A 354 9.87 -9.73 1.30
N HIS A 355 8.69 -10.20 1.68
CA HIS A 355 7.62 -10.49 0.71
C HIS A 355 7.22 -9.25 -0.10
N GLU A 356 7.03 -9.40 -1.42
CA GLU A 356 6.80 -8.31 -2.36
C GLU A 356 5.58 -7.44 -2.03
N TRP A 357 4.54 -8.04 -1.46
CA TRP A 357 3.28 -7.34 -1.11
C TRP A 357 3.40 -6.38 0.06
N MET A 358 4.44 -6.50 0.88
CA MET A 358 4.71 -5.57 1.99
C MET A 358 6.05 -4.85 1.85
N ARG A 359 6.57 -4.74 0.62
CA ARG A 359 7.83 -4.05 0.33
C ARG A 359 7.88 -2.61 0.84
N TYR A 360 6.76 -1.90 0.88
CA TYR A 360 6.68 -0.54 1.45
C TYR A 360 6.28 -0.48 2.92
N ALA A 361 6.00 -1.62 3.56
CA ALA A 361 5.39 -1.68 4.89
C ALA A 361 6.20 -2.48 5.93
N SER A 362 7.12 -3.34 5.50
CA SER A 362 7.97 -4.18 6.35
C SER A 362 9.36 -3.55 6.54
N TYR A 363 9.39 -2.35 7.13
CA TYR A 363 10.60 -1.55 7.39
C TYR A 363 11.05 -1.58 8.86
N TRP A 364 10.39 -2.36 9.71
CA TRP A 364 10.59 -2.33 11.16
C TRP A 364 11.84 -3.09 11.62
N LEU A 365 12.21 -4.17 10.93
CA LEU A 365 13.31 -5.06 11.35
C LEU A 365 14.67 -4.35 11.37
N GLN A 366 14.84 -3.34 10.54
CA GLN A 366 16.02 -2.49 10.48
C GLN A 366 16.28 -1.82 11.84
N HIS A 367 15.23 -1.39 12.56
CA HIS A 367 15.38 -0.86 13.92
C HIS A 367 15.94 -1.89 14.89
N ASP A 368 15.48 -3.15 14.83
CA ASP A 368 15.98 -4.20 15.72
C ASP A 368 17.47 -4.49 15.44
N TRP A 369 17.85 -4.62 14.17
CA TRP A 369 19.24 -4.86 13.80
C TRP A 369 20.20 -3.76 14.23
N VAL A 370 19.84 -2.48 14.03
CA VAL A 370 20.69 -1.37 14.48
C VAL A 370 20.73 -1.22 16.00
N ASN A 371 19.64 -1.56 16.71
CA ASN A 371 19.63 -1.57 18.18
C ASN A 371 20.54 -2.68 18.74
N ARG A 372 20.64 -3.83 18.08
CA ARG A 372 21.51 -4.95 18.51
C ARG A 372 22.99 -4.70 18.21
N HIS A 373 23.30 -4.24 17.00
CA HIS A 373 24.67 -4.26 16.48
C HIS A 373 25.25 -2.87 16.22
N GLY A 374 24.51 -1.82 16.57
CA GLY A 374 24.87 -0.44 16.29
C GLY A 374 24.44 -0.01 14.88
N VAL A 375 24.47 1.30 14.66
CA VAL A 375 23.90 1.93 13.47
C VAL A 375 24.59 1.53 12.16
N GLU A 376 25.87 1.18 12.23
CA GLU A 376 26.65 0.69 11.08
C GLU A 376 26.13 -0.65 10.53
N ALA A 377 25.32 -1.39 11.30
CA ALA A 377 24.86 -2.72 10.91
C ALA A 377 24.08 -2.69 9.59
N TYR A 378 23.23 -1.67 9.42
CA TYR A 378 22.46 -1.46 8.21
C TYR A 378 23.35 -1.33 6.97
N GLY A 379 24.30 -0.39 6.97
CA GLY A 379 25.18 -0.20 5.84
C GLY A 379 26.04 -1.43 5.56
N ARG A 380 26.51 -2.13 6.62
CA ARG A 380 27.31 -3.35 6.46
C ARG A 380 26.54 -4.46 5.76
N ILE A 381 25.25 -4.65 6.07
CA ILE A 381 24.40 -5.63 5.37
C ILE A 381 24.36 -5.34 3.87
N TRP A 382 24.19 -4.07 3.48
CA TRP A 382 24.23 -3.67 2.07
C TRP A 382 25.61 -3.86 1.42
N ARG A 383 26.65 -3.31 2.04
CA ARG A 383 28.01 -3.33 1.48
C ARG A 383 28.65 -4.71 1.48
N GLU A 384 28.27 -5.60 2.38
CA GLU A 384 28.89 -6.91 2.53
C GLU A 384 28.00 -8.05 2.02
N SER A 385 26.87 -7.77 1.34
CA SER A 385 26.02 -8.80 0.72
C SER A 385 26.79 -9.64 -0.30
N GLU A 386 26.64 -10.97 -0.27
CA GLU A 386 27.24 -11.87 -1.26
C GLU A 386 26.16 -12.54 -2.10
N PHE A 387 26.25 -12.51 -3.44
CA PHE A 387 25.29 -13.25 -4.25
C PHE A 387 25.41 -14.77 -4.00
N PRO A 388 24.29 -15.49 -3.80
CA PRO A 388 22.91 -15.05 -4.01
C PRO A 388 22.12 -14.79 -2.71
N GLU A 389 22.78 -14.36 -1.62
CA GLU A 389 22.17 -14.10 -0.31
C GLU A 389 21.05 -13.07 -0.38
N ASP A 390 20.00 -13.32 0.40
CA ASP A 390 19.03 -12.29 0.81
C ASP A 390 19.52 -11.53 2.08
N PRO A 391 18.76 -10.54 2.58
CA PRO A 391 19.16 -9.76 3.75
C PRO A 391 19.24 -10.58 5.05
N ILE A 392 18.41 -11.61 5.21
CA ILE A 392 18.43 -12.50 6.38
C ILE A 392 19.68 -13.40 6.33
N GLU A 393 20.03 -13.96 5.17
CA GLU A 393 21.25 -14.75 4.99
C GLU A 393 22.50 -13.89 5.23
N THR A 394 22.52 -12.67 4.67
CA THR A 394 23.60 -11.69 4.89
C THR A 394 23.75 -11.36 6.37
N TYR A 395 22.65 -10.98 7.05
CA TYR A 395 22.64 -10.71 8.49
C TYR A 395 23.13 -11.93 9.30
N THR A 396 22.65 -13.12 8.93
CA THR A 396 23.02 -14.38 9.60
C THR A 396 24.52 -14.65 9.51
N ARG A 397 25.13 -14.44 8.33
CA ARG A 397 26.58 -14.54 8.16
C ARG A 397 27.34 -13.50 8.98
N LEU A 398 26.93 -12.23 8.90
CA LEU A 398 27.66 -11.12 9.52
C LEU A 398 27.59 -11.11 11.04
N TYR A 399 26.42 -11.41 11.62
CA TYR A 399 26.17 -11.19 13.05
C TYR A 399 25.93 -12.46 13.84
N ASN A 400 25.49 -13.53 13.18
CA ASN A 400 25.17 -14.81 13.84
C ASN A 400 26.11 -15.96 13.47
N GLY A 401 27.21 -15.68 12.77
CA GLY A 401 28.23 -16.68 12.41
C GLY A 401 27.70 -17.76 11.49
N SER A 402 26.82 -17.39 10.57
CA SER A 402 26.11 -18.29 9.64
C SER A 402 25.17 -19.30 10.31
N ASP A 403 24.81 -19.08 11.57
CA ASP A 403 23.86 -19.92 12.31
C ASP A 403 22.43 -19.37 12.23
N ILE A 404 21.65 -19.90 11.28
CA ILE A 404 20.25 -19.48 11.08
C ILE A 404 19.37 -19.72 12.31
N GLN A 405 19.73 -20.66 13.20
CA GLN A 405 18.92 -20.91 14.40
C GLN A 405 19.04 -19.75 15.39
N LYS A 406 20.21 -19.11 15.50
CA LYS A 406 20.37 -17.87 16.27
C LYS A 406 19.58 -16.73 15.65
N THR A 407 19.62 -16.60 14.32
CA THR A 407 18.82 -15.59 13.62
C THR A 407 17.33 -15.80 13.86
N TYR A 408 16.82 -17.04 13.85
CA TYR A 408 15.42 -17.30 14.22
C TYR A 408 15.10 -16.98 15.67
N ASP A 409 16.04 -17.17 16.60
CA ASP A 409 15.84 -16.79 17.99
C ASP A 409 15.69 -15.25 18.13
N GLU A 410 16.50 -14.47 17.38
CA GLU A 410 16.39 -13.00 17.33
C GLU A 410 15.15 -12.50 16.58
N LEU A 411 14.78 -13.13 15.46
CA LEU A 411 13.57 -12.78 14.70
C LEU A 411 12.29 -13.06 15.50
N TYR A 412 12.27 -14.09 16.34
CA TYR A 412 11.16 -14.32 17.26
C TYR A 412 11.09 -13.24 18.34
N ASP A 413 12.23 -12.85 18.91
CA ASP A 413 12.30 -11.76 19.90
C ASP A 413 11.74 -10.46 19.29
N TYR A 414 12.18 -10.11 18.08
CA TYR A 414 11.60 -9.05 17.27
C TYR A 414 10.07 -9.19 17.11
N ALA A 415 9.59 -10.36 16.66
CA ALA A 415 8.16 -10.60 16.47
C ALA A 415 7.33 -10.42 17.76
N ALA A 416 7.89 -10.83 18.91
CA ALA A 416 7.25 -10.64 20.21
C ALA A 416 7.19 -9.15 20.61
N HIS A 417 8.24 -8.38 20.34
CA HIS A 417 8.26 -6.93 20.57
C HIS A 417 7.32 -6.16 19.63
N MET A 418 7.09 -6.66 18.41
CA MET A 418 6.14 -6.04 17.48
C MET A 418 4.69 -6.09 17.98
N VAL A 419 4.32 -6.99 18.92
CA VAL A 419 2.97 -7.03 19.51
C VAL A 419 2.52 -5.65 20.01
N TYR A 420 3.41 -4.91 20.66
CA TYR A 420 3.15 -3.55 21.16
C TYR A 420 4.08 -2.49 20.55
N TYR A 421 4.81 -2.87 19.48
CA TYR A 421 5.79 -2.04 18.80
C TYR A 421 6.84 -1.45 19.78
N ASP A 422 7.27 -2.23 20.77
CA ASP A 422 8.06 -1.70 21.88
C ASP A 422 9.58 -1.78 21.65
N ILE A 423 10.03 -1.66 20.41
CA ILE A 423 11.46 -1.56 20.03
C ILE A 423 11.91 -0.09 20.14
N PRO A 424 13.11 0.24 20.65
CA PRO A 424 13.58 1.63 20.69
C PRO A 424 13.65 2.25 19.29
N GLY A 425 13.16 3.48 19.15
CA GLY A 425 13.01 4.17 17.86
C GLY A 425 11.65 3.92 17.20
N ILE A 426 10.95 2.86 17.58
CA ILE A 426 9.57 2.57 17.15
C ILE A 426 8.59 2.95 18.27
N ARG A 427 8.89 2.54 19.52
CA ARG A 427 7.99 2.62 20.68
C ARG A 427 7.52 4.04 21.01
N GLU A 428 8.35 5.03 20.70
CA GLU A 428 8.09 6.45 20.96
C GLU A 428 6.96 7.00 20.07
N TYR A 429 6.72 6.36 18.92
CA TYR A 429 5.75 6.78 17.92
C TYR A 429 4.51 5.86 17.87
N ALA A 430 4.57 4.71 18.53
CA ALA A 430 3.49 3.73 18.56
C ALA A 430 2.23 4.26 19.26
N THR A 431 1.16 4.46 18.50
CA THR A 431 -0.12 4.94 19.01
C THR A 431 -0.91 3.83 19.73
N PRO A 432 -1.90 4.16 20.59
CA PRO A 432 -2.74 3.15 21.23
C PRO A 432 -3.48 2.22 20.24
N GLU A 433 -3.83 2.71 19.05
CA GLU A 433 -4.65 2.00 18.07
C GLU A 433 -3.89 0.86 17.35
N VAL A 434 -2.57 0.95 17.28
CA VAL A 434 -1.73 -0.08 16.63
C VAL A 434 -1.30 -1.19 17.59
N LYS A 435 -1.31 -0.92 18.89
CA LYS A 435 -0.86 -1.86 19.93
C LYS A 435 -1.80 -3.06 20.02
N GLY A 436 -1.25 -4.26 19.82
CA GLY A 436 -2.00 -5.50 19.82
C GLY A 436 -3.00 -5.63 18.66
N ASN A 437 -2.91 -4.77 17.64
CA ASN A 437 -3.83 -4.75 16.51
C ASN A 437 -3.40 -5.75 15.43
N TYR A 438 -3.63 -7.02 15.71
CA TYR A 438 -3.34 -8.14 14.81
C TYR A 438 -4.56 -9.05 14.69
N SER A 439 -4.76 -9.62 13.50
CA SER A 439 -5.90 -10.48 13.19
C SER A 439 -5.45 -11.81 12.58
N THR A 440 -4.98 -12.72 13.42
CA THR A 440 -4.74 -14.11 12.98
C THR A 440 -6.04 -14.88 12.83
N VAL A 441 -6.29 -15.42 11.64
CA VAL A 441 -7.49 -16.20 11.34
C VAL A 441 -7.28 -17.64 11.80
N LEU A 442 -8.15 -18.09 12.69
CA LEU A 442 -8.12 -19.42 13.29
C LEU A 442 -9.49 -20.08 13.17
N PHE A 443 -9.52 -21.31 12.70
CA PHE A 443 -10.73 -22.13 12.63
C PHE A 443 -10.75 -23.11 13.79
N ARG A 444 -11.82 -23.12 14.58
CA ARG A 444 -12.00 -24.14 15.61
C ARG A 444 -12.24 -25.50 14.94
N VAL A 445 -11.43 -26.49 15.31
CA VAL A 445 -11.50 -27.86 14.76
C VAL A 445 -11.79 -28.90 15.84
N ASP A 446 -11.64 -28.54 17.12
CA ASP A 446 -12.06 -29.35 18.28
C ASP A 446 -12.20 -28.43 19.51
N ASP A 447 -12.50 -28.99 20.68
CA ASP A 447 -12.54 -28.26 21.93
C ASP A 447 -11.17 -27.67 22.29
N SER A 448 -11.14 -26.33 22.42
CA SER A 448 -9.91 -25.55 22.63
C SER A 448 -8.80 -25.83 21.61
N LYS A 449 -9.15 -26.36 20.43
CA LYS A 449 -8.21 -26.67 19.34
C LYS A 449 -8.56 -25.89 18.09
N TYR A 450 -7.54 -25.25 17.54
CA TYR A 450 -7.68 -24.34 16.41
C TYR A 450 -6.65 -24.63 15.34
N GLN A 451 -7.05 -24.52 14.07
CA GLN A 451 -6.20 -24.61 12.90
C GLN A 451 -6.06 -23.23 12.26
N VAL A 452 -4.85 -22.84 11.88
CA VAL A 452 -4.60 -21.55 11.20
C VAL A 452 -5.27 -21.49 9.83
N GLY A 453 -5.89 -20.37 9.47
CA GLY A 453 -6.47 -20.18 8.15
C GLY A 453 -5.41 -19.99 7.06
N TYR A 454 -5.74 -20.29 5.81
CA TYR A 454 -4.87 -20.11 4.65
C TYR A 454 -4.27 -18.69 4.61
N GLN A 455 -5.11 -17.67 4.73
CA GLN A 455 -4.73 -16.24 4.67
C GLN A 455 -3.91 -15.73 5.86
N SER A 456 -3.64 -16.57 6.87
CA SER A 456 -2.80 -16.22 8.02
C SER A 456 -1.74 -17.28 8.26
N THR A 457 -1.49 -18.18 7.31
CA THR A 457 -0.50 -19.25 7.51
C THR A 457 0.90 -18.66 7.40
N PRO A 458 1.76 -18.76 8.43
CA PRO A 458 3.06 -18.12 8.38
C PRO A 458 3.95 -18.68 7.27
N GLY A 459 4.66 -17.81 6.57
CA GLY A 459 5.82 -18.16 5.74
C GLY A 459 7.10 -18.20 6.56
N THR A 460 8.23 -18.50 5.91
CA THR A 460 9.55 -18.52 6.55
C THR A 460 9.87 -17.14 7.12
N THR A 461 10.23 -17.02 8.41
CA THR A 461 10.41 -15.77 9.19
C THR A 461 9.15 -14.93 9.45
N GLY A 462 8.01 -15.25 8.83
CA GLY A 462 6.75 -14.59 9.09
C GLY A 462 6.12 -15.05 10.41
N PHE A 463 5.31 -14.20 11.04
CA PHE A 463 4.73 -14.48 12.35
C PHE A 463 3.25 -14.11 12.47
N ASN A 464 2.59 -14.80 13.40
CA ASN A 464 1.24 -14.53 13.84
C ASN A 464 1.23 -14.04 15.29
N VAL A 465 0.33 -13.10 15.57
CA VAL A 465 0.01 -12.63 16.92
C VAL A 465 -1.44 -13.01 17.23
N ILE A 466 -1.60 -13.96 18.14
CA ILE A 466 -2.90 -14.53 18.50
C ILE A 466 -3.30 -13.97 19.86
N ARG A 467 -4.29 -13.07 19.88
CA ARG A 467 -4.87 -12.59 21.14
C ARG A 467 -5.58 -13.74 21.86
N LEU A 468 -5.33 -13.89 23.15
CA LEU A 468 -5.95 -14.88 24.03
C LEU A 468 -6.89 -14.20 25.05
N MET A 469 -7.78 -14.98 25.64
CA MET A 469 -8.54 -14.56 26.81
C MET A 469 -7.59 -14.29 27.98
N THR A 470 -7.72 -13.14 28.62
CA THR A 470 -6.83 -12.76 29.71
C THR A 470 -7.03 -13.69 30.91
N SER A 471 -5.98 -14.44 31.27
CA SER A 471 -6.01 -15.43 32.37
C SER A 471 -5.11 -15.00 33.52
N ALA A 472 -5.21 -13.72 33.92
CA ALA A 472 -4.32 -13.10 34.89
C ALA A 472 -4.20 -13.91 36.20
N GLY A 473 -2.96 -14.15 36.63
CA GLY A 473 -2.64 -14.91 37.84
C GLY A 473 -2.80 -16.43 37.71
N LYS A 474 -3.15 -16.95 36.53
CA LYS A 474 -3.30 -18.39 36.26
C LYS A 474 -2.17 -18.92 35.38
N SER A 475 -1.94 -20.23 35.46
CA SER A 475 -1.09 -20.95 34.52
C SER A 475 -1.89 -21.29 33.26
N VAL A 476 -1.29 -21.05 32.11
CA VAL A 476 -1.84 -21.38 30.79
C VAL A 476 -0.82 -22.19 30.00
N SER A 477 -1.30 -22.97 29.03
CA SER A 477 -0.42 -23.64 28.07
C SER A 477 -1.04 -23.71 26.68
N VAL A 478 -0.18 -23.64 25.66
CA VAL A 478 -0.52 -23.80 24.25
C VAL A 478 0.36 -24.93 23.71
N LYS A 479 -0.28 -26.02 23.30
CA LYS A 479 0.37 -27.06 22.51
C LYS A 479 0.31 -26.68 21.05
N VAL A 480 1.46 -26.60 20.40
CA VAL A 480 1.61 -26.41 18.95
C VAL A 480 1.83 -27.76 18.30
N ASP A 481 1.13 -28.03 17.21
CA ASP A 481 1.37 -29.18 16.33
C ASP A 481 1.46 -28.67 14.88
N ALA A 482 2.63 -28.81 14.26
CA ALA A 482 2.83 -28.58 12.83
C ALA A 482 1.90 -29.49 12.02
N LEU A 483 1.31 -28.93 10.97
CA LEU A 483 0.65 -29.70 9.93
C LEU A 483 1.63 -29.92 8.77
N GLU A 484 1.45 -31.02 8.05
CA GLU A 484 2.20 -31.25 6.82
C GLU A 484 1.89 -30.14 5.81
N THR A 485 2.92 -29.64 5.11
CA THR A 485 2.74 -28.71 4.00
C THR A 485 1.79 -29.31 2.97
N GLY A 486 0.87 -28.53 2.42
CA GLY A 486 -0.13 -29.05 1.51
C GLY A 486 -1.24 -29.86 2.18
N SER A 487 -1.39 -29.86 3.51
CA SER A 487 -2.54 -30.51 4.19
C SER A 487 -3.87 -29.83 3.82
N ALA A 488 -4.97 -30.52 4.10
CA ALA A 488 -6.31 -29.92 3.92
C ALA A 488 -6.47 -28.69 4.83
N LEU A 489 -7.15 -27.67 4.32
CA LEU A 489 -7.60 -26.56 5.15
C LEU A 489 -8.71 -27.03 6.10
N ALA A 490 -9.01 -26.23 7.12
CA ALA A 490 -10.18 -26.46 7.96
C ALA A 490 -11.46 -26.43 7.10
N GLU A 491 -12.49 -27.20 7.49
CA GLU A 491 -13.69 -27.49 6.67
C GLU A 491 -14.37 -26.24 6.06
N LYS A 492 -14.29 -25.10 6.75
CA LYS A 492 -14.89 -23.82 6.34
C LYS A 492 -13.91 -22.72 6.01
N ASP A 493 -12.63 -23.04 5.93
CA ASP A 493 -11.68 -22.13 5.32
C ASP A 493 -12.07 -21.95 3.84
N PRO A 494 -12.42 -20.72 3.41
CA PRO A 494 -12.69 -20.50 2.00
C PRO A 494 -11.43 -20.67 1.15
N GLY A 495 -10.25 -20.66 1.77
CA GLY A 495 -8.96 -20.78 1.09
C GLY A 495 -8.78 -19.66 0.09
N THR A 496 -9.26 -18.46 0.42
CA THR A 496 -9.24 -17.31 -0.49
C THR A 496 -7.80 -16.97 -0.86
N GLN A 497 -7.49 -17.08 -2.14
CA GLN A 497 -6.23 -16.59 -2.70
C GLN A 497 -6.42 -15.17 -3.17
N VAL A 498 -5.48 -14.30 -2.83
CA VAL A 498 -5.48 -12.91 -3.26
C VAL A 498 -4.27 -12.64 -4.16
N ASN A 499 -4.25 -11.50 -4.83
CA ASN A 499 -3.04 -10.95 -5.45
C ASN A 499 -2.46 -9.84 -4.54
N GLY A 500 -1.39 -9.18 -5.00
CA GLY A 500 -0.74 -8.11 -4.24
C GLY A 500 -1.56 -6.85 -3.99
N ASP A 501 -2.72 -6.71 -4.63
CA ASP A 501 -3.68 -5.62 -4.35
C ASP A 501 -4.81 -6.03 -3.39
N GLY A 502 -4.80 -7.30 -2.92
CA GLY A 502 -5.81 -7.86 -2.03
C GLY A 502 -7.08 -8.34 -2.74
N SER A 503 -7.16 -8.25 -4.08
CA SER A 503 -8.27 -8.79 -4.85
C SER A 503 -8.26 -10.32 -4.83
N ILE A 504 -9.44 -10.89 -4.64
CA ILE A 504 -9.65 -12.34 -4.69
C ILE A 504 -9.40 -12.84 -6.11
N VAL A 505 -8.38 -13.68 -6.28
CA VAL A 505 -8.04 -14.32 -7.56
C VAL A 505 -8.40 -15.80 -7.61
N GLY A 506 -8.70 -16.42 -6.47
CA GLY A 506 -9.01 -17.84 -6.42
C GLY A 506 -9.46 -18.33 -5.05
N SER A 507 -9.67 -19.64 -4.99
CA SER A 507 -9.94 -20.36 -3.74
C SER A 507 -9.28 -21.74 -3.78
N VAL A 508 -8.69 -22.16 -2.66
CA VAL A 508 -8.06 -23.47 -2.48
C VAL A 508 -8.73 -24.27 -1.36
N LYS A 509 -8.44 -25.57 -1.30
CA LYS A 509 -8.89 -26.47 -0.22
C LYS A 509 -7.74 -27.09 0.57
N ARG A 510 -6.52 -26.70 0.25
CA ARG A 510 -5.29 -27.16 0.88
C ARG A 510 -4.35 -25.97 1.03
N TYR A 511 -3.44 -26.04 2.00
CA TYR A 511 -2.28 -25.13 2.02
C TYR A 511 -1.41 -25.36 0.79
N ASN A 512 -0.46 -24.46 0.55
CA ASN A 512 0.46 -24.61 -0.56
C ASN A 512 1.30 -25.89 -0.42
N THR A 513 1.50 -26.56 -1.56
CA THR A 513 2.46 -27.66 -1.67
C THR A 513 3.82 -27.10 -2.02
N GLN A 514 4.87 -27.57 -1.36
CA GLN A 514 6.22 -27.04 -1.50
C GLN A 514 7.26 -28.16 -1.36
N ARG A 515 8.49 -27.91 -1.81
CA ARG A 515 9.58 -28.89 -1.72
C ARG A 515 10.14 -29.02 -0.31
N ASN A 516 10.17 -27.93 0.43
CA ASN A 516 10.70 -27.88 1.79
C ASN A 516 9.62 -28.31 2.78
N THR A 517 9.84 -29.43 3.45
CA THR A 517 8.89 -30.01 4.42
C THR A 517 9.38 -29.91 5.86
N SER A 518 10.38 -29.04 6.12
CA SER A 518 11.06 -28.94 7.42
C SER A 518 10.36 -28.00 8.42
N SER A 519 9.02 -28.08 8.49
CA SER A 519 8.18 -27.24 9.35
C SER A 519 8.71 -27.20 10.78
N ASN A 520 9.01 -26.01 11.29
CA ASN A 520 9.44 -25.79 12.65
C ASN A 520 9.09 -24.34 13.05
N PHE A 521 8.99 -24.06 14.34
CA PHE A 521 8.44 -22.81 14.85
C PHE A 521 9.22 -22.29 16.06
N ARG A 522 9.15 -20.97 16.26
CA ARG A 522 9.42 -20.28 17.54
C ARG A 522 8.12 -19.70 18.06
N TYR A 523 7.85 -19.87 19.36
CA TYR A 523 6.59 -19.42 19.93
C TYR A 523 6.66 -19.17 21.44
N GLY A 524 5.75 -18.33 21.94
CA GLY A 524 5.66 -17.98 23.34
C GLY A 524 4.60 -16.90 23.58
N TYR A 525 4.64 -16.28 24.75
CA TYR A 525 3.59 -15.37 25.22
C TYR A 525 4.09 -13.94 25.40
N VAL A 526 3.18 -13.00 25.19
CA VAL A 526 3.32 -11.60 25.59
C VAL A 526 2.11 -11.23 26.45
N ALA A 527 2.33 -10.88 27.71
CA ALA A 527 1.30 -10.36 28.60
C ALA A 527 1.48 -8.86 28.82
N ILE A 528 0.39 -8.10 28.79
CA ILE A 528 0.44 -6.65 29.01
C ILE A 528 0.09 -6.35 30.45
N VAL A 529 1.04 -5.80 31.21
CA VAL A 529 0.89 -5.48 32.64
C VAL A 529 1.09 -3.99 32.84
N GLY A 530 0.03 -3.28 33.23
CA GLY A 530 0.09 -1.81 33.40
C GLY A 530 0.49 -1.08 32.12
N GLY A 531 0.11 -1.60 30.95
CA GLY A 531 0.48 -1.05 29.63
C GLY A 531 1.87 -1.42 29.13
N VAL A 532 2.63 -2.23 29.87
CA VAL A 532 3.99 -2.67 29.50
C VAL A 532 3.99 -4.16 29.13
N PRO A 533 4.59 -4.55 27.99
CA PRO A 533 4.76 -5.94 27.64
C PRO A 533 5.65 -6.73 28.62
N GLN A 534 5.29 -7.97 28.89
CA GLN A 534 6.09 -8.96 29.60
C GLN A 534 6.12 -10.25 28.79
N TYR A 535 7.31 -10.81 28.59
CA TYR A 535 7.56 -11.93 27.69
C TYR A 535 7.70 -13.23 28.49
N SER A 536 7.19 -14.33 27.94
CA SER A 536 7.58 -15.66 28.42
C SER A 536 8.95 -16.06 27.86
N GLU A 537 9.51 -17.14 28.40
CA GLU A 537 10.56 -17.86 27.67
C GLU A 537 10.02 -18.34 26.31
N MET A 538 10.88 -18.30 25.29
CA MET A 538 10.59 -18.80 23.95
C MET A 538 10.68 -20.33 23.94
N SER A 539 9.64 -20.97 23.42
CA SER A 539 9.63 -22.38 23.03
C SER A 539 9.96 -22.55 21.54
N LYS A 540 10.40 -23.75 21.17
CA LYS A 540 10.71 -24.10 19.78
C LYS A 540 10.36 -25.55 19.44
N GLY A 541 10.10 -25.82 18.18
CA GLY A 541 9.85 -27.17 17.66
C GLY A 541 8.61 -27.25 16.77
N ALA A 542 8.59 -28.22 15.86
CA ALA A 542 7.43 -28.56 15.05
C ALA A 542 6.22 -28.98 15.90
N THR A 543 6.47 -29.67 17.01
CA THR A 543 5.48 -30.02 18.03
C THR A 543 6.06 -29.70 19.40
N GLY A 544 5.25 -29.10 20.27
CA GLY A 544 5.66 -28.83 21.65
C GLY A 544 4.59 -28.09 22.43
N THR A 545 4.85 -27.88 23.72
CA THR A 545 3.94 -27.15 24.61
C THR A 545 4.68 -25.99 25.24
N ALA A 546 4.22 -24.76 24.98
CA ALA A 546 4.62 -23.59 25.74
C ALA A 546 3.69 -23.45 26.95
N SER A 547 4.25 -23.11 28.11
CA SER A 547 3.50 -22.86 29.34
C SER A 547 3.91 -21.52 29.92
N TYR A 548 2.96 -20.81 30.52
CA TYR A 548 3.22 -19.50 31.09
C TYR A 548 2.35 -19.24 32.32
N ASN A 549 2.96 -18.66 33.36
CA ASN A 549 2.24 -18.15 34.52
C ASN A 549 1.91 -16.69 34.26
N VAL A 550 0.67 -16.42 33.87
CA VAL A 550 0.25 -15.07 33.49
C VAL A 550 0.35 -14.15 34.71
N PRO A 551 1.02 -12.98 34.61
CA PRO A 551 1.09 -12.03 35.71
C PRO A 551 -0.30 -11.64 36.23
N ALA A 552 -0.47 -11.52 37.54
CA ALA A 552 -1.77 -11.23 38.17
C ALA A 552 -2.40 -9.89 37.74
N GLY A 553 -1.60 -8.94 37.27
CA GLY A 553 -2.06 -7.65 36.74
C GLY A 553 -2.14 -7.58 35.22
N ALA A 554 -2.08 -8.71 34.51
CA ALA A 554 -2.17 -8.71 33.06
C ALA A 554 -3.57 -8.26 32.60
N SER A 555 -3.63 -7.25 31.74
CA SER A 555 -4.86 -6.80 31.08
C SER A 555 -5.11 -7.54 29.77
N GLU A 556 -4.03 -7.94 29.09
CA GLU A 556 -4.08 -8.63 27.80
C GLU A 556 -3.04 -9.75 27.77
N LEU A 557 -3.31 -10.76 26.95
CA LEU A 557 -2.44 -11.90 26.73
C LEU A 557 -2.43 -12.25 25.24
N TYR A 558 -1.24 -12.45 24.70
CA TYR A 558 -1.01 -12.81 23.31
C TYR A 558 -0.12 -14.05 23.25
N PHE A 559 -0.33 -14.88 22.24
CA PHE A 559 0.56 -15.96 21.84
C PHE A 559 1.16 -15.61 20.47
N VAL A 560 2.48 -15.57 20.39
CA VAL A 560 3.22 -15.25 19.17
C VAL A 560 3.80 -16.55 18.63
N ILE A 561 3.65 -16.79 17.33
CA ILE A 561 4.21 -17.96 16.65
C ILE A 561 4.81 -17.54 15.31
N MET A 562 6.06 -17.90 15.06
CA MET A 562 6.83 -17.56 13.86
C MET A 562 7.30 -18.82 13.14
N GLY A 563 7.18 -18.83 11.81
CA GLY A 563 7.71 -19.89 10.96
C GLY A 563 9.25 -19.87 10.96
N SER A 564 9.87 -20.95 11.39
CA SER A 564 11.33 -21.07 11.51
C SER A 564 11.80 -22.45 11.03
N PRO A 565 11.59 -22.80 9.74
CA PRO A 565 11.88 -24.13 9.21
C PRO A 565 13.37 -24.50 9.38
N ASP A 566 13.67 -25.79 9.51
CA ASP A 566 15.07 -26.23 9.69
C ASP A 566 15.92 -25.93 8.45
N THR A 567 15.30 -25.98 7.26
CA THR A 567 15.89 -25.52 6.00
C THR A 567 15.34 -24.15 5.65
N TYR A 568 16.22 -23.16 5.59
CA TYR A 568 15.90 -21.82 5.11
C TYR A 568 15.90 -21.80 3.57
N ASN A 569 14.85 -21.26 2.98
CA ASN A 569 14.76 -20.99 1.54
C ASN A 569 14.44 -19.52 1.31
N ARG A 570 15.11 -18.96 0.31
CA ARG A 570 14.78 -17.66 -0.25
C ARG A 570 13.40 -17.68 -0.91
N ALA A 571 12.74 -16.52 -0.93
CA ALA A 571 11.51 -16.31 -1.69
C ALA A 571 11.79 -15.28 -2.78
N GLY A 572 11.50 -15.62 -4.03
CA GLY A 572 11.64 -14.69 -5.15
C GLY A 572 10.41 -13.81 -5.28
N TRP A 573 10.57 -12.63 -5.87
CA TRP A 573 9.42 -11.80 -6.26
C TRP A 573 8.84 -12.34 -7.57
N ASP A 574 7.66 -12.96 -7.50
CA ASP A 574 6.94 -13.45 -8.67
C ASP A 574 5.42 -13.19 -8.67
N ASP A 575 4.91 -12.53 -7.63
CA ASP A 575 3.51 -12.15 -7.43
C ASP A 575 2.55 -13.35 -7.40
N LYS A 576 3.00 -14.53 -6.92
CA LYS A 576 2.21 -15.77 -6.90
C LYS A 576 2.14 -16.44 -5.53
N GLU A 577 1.17 -16.03 -4.74
CA GLU A 577 0.86 -16.66 -3.44
C GLU A 577 0.78 -18.19 -3.45
N SER A 578 0.35 -18.81 -4.56
CA SER A 578 0.24 -20.27 -4.67
C SER A 578 1.54 -21.06 -4.52
N ASN A 579 2.72 -20.44 -4.68
CA ASN A 579 4.01 -21.12 -4.56
C ASN A 579 4.83 -20.67 -3.34
N ASP A 580 4.34 -19.68 -2.59
CA ASP A 580 4.97 -19.25 -1.35
C ASP A 580 4.98 -20.38 -0.33
N GLU A 581 6.09 -20.49 0.42
CA GLU A 581 6.18 -21.45 1.51
C GLU A 581 5.17 -21.08 2.61
N GLN A 582 4.37 -22.06 3.03
CA GLN A 582 3.41 -21.96 4.10
C GLN A 582 3.71 -23.02 5.17
N TRP A 583 3.74 -22.59 6.43
CA TRP A 583 3.98 -23.42 7.60
C TRP A 583 2.69 -23.57 8.42
N PRO A 584 1.77 -24.46 8.03
CA PRO A 584 0.49 -24.62 8.73
C PRO A 584 0.68 -25.30 10.09
N TYR A 585 -0.19 -24.94 11.03
CA TYR A 585 -0.17 -25.49 12.38
C TYR A 585 -1.57 -25.59 12.99
N THR A 586 -1.68 -26.37 14.06
CA THR A 586 -2.78 -26.30 15.02
C THR A 586 -2.27 -25.91 16.39
N ILE A 587 -3.13 -25.25 17.17
CA ILE A 587 -2.90 -24.96 18.58
C ILE A 587 -3.98 -25.61 19.44
N THR A 588 -3.60 -26.16 20.59
CA THR A 588 -4.53 -26.63 21.64
C THR A 588 -4.25 -25.88 22.94
N LEU A 589 -5.26 -25.23 23.51
CA LEU A 589 -5.10 -24.36 24.67
C LEU A 589 -5.57 -25.04 25.96
N THR A 590 -4.95 -24.69 27.08
CA THR A 590 -5.36 -25.10 28.43
C THR A 590 -5.22 -23.92 29.38
N GLY A 591 -6.22 -23.73 30.25
CA GLY A 591 -6.26 -22.62 31.20
C GLY A 591 -6.62 -21.25 30.59
N THR A 592 -6.80 -21.19 29.28
CA THR A 592 -7.20 -20.01 28.49
C THR A 592 -7.84 -20.47 27.19
N ASP A 593 -8.37 -19.53 26.41
CA ASP A 593 -8.86 -19.77 25.04
C ASP A 593 -8.42 -18.65 24.09
N VAL A 594 -8.56 -18.84 22.78
CA VAL A 594 -8.28 -17.81 21.76
C VAL A 594 -9.31 -16.70 21.86
N TYR A 595 -8.94 -15.43 21.82
CA TYR A 595 -9.90 -14.32 21.96
C TYR A 595 -10.84 -14.20 20.75
N ASN A 596 -10.37 -14.45 19.52
CA ASN A 596 -11.17 -14.41 18.29
C ASN A 596 -10.93 -15.65 17.43
N TYR A 597 -11.99 -16.34 17.00
CA TYR A 597 -11.88 -17.50 16.10
C TYR A 597 -13.11 -17.66 15.20
N VAL A 598 -12.96 -18.39 14.09
CA VAL A 598 -14.06 -18.82 13.22
C VAL A 598 -14.54 -20.19 13.68
N GLU A 599 -15.84 -20.33 13.98
CA GLU A 599 -16.42 -21.63 14.29
C GLU A 599 -17.28 -22.15 13.14
N PRO A 600 -17.12 -23.41 12.74
CA PRO A 600 -18.02 -24.00 11.75
C PRO A 600 -19.43 -24.22 12.33
N SER A 601 -20.41 -23.42 11.90
CA SER A 601 -21.83 -23.81 12.02
C SER A 601 -22.16 -24.89 10.99
N VAL A 602 -22.19 -26.19 11.32
CA VAL A 602 -22.53 -27.22 10.32
C VAL A 602 -24.03 -27.51 10.37
N ALA A 603 -24.68 -27.55 9.22
CA ALA A 603 -26.07 -27.99 9.14
C ALA A 603 -26.11 -29.52 9.17
N VAL A 604 -26.99 -30.10 9.97
CA VAL A 604 -27.21 -31.55 10.04
C VAL A 604 -28.42 -31.89 9.18
N PHE A 605 -28.25 -32.83 8.26
CA PHE A 605 -29.28 -33.31 7.34
C PHE A 605 -29.73 -34.71 7.76
N GLU A 606 -31.01 -34.88 8.06
CA GLU A 606 -31.59 -36.14 8.51
C GLU A 606 -32.75 -36.53 7.59
N LYS A 607 -32.55 -37.57 6.76
CA LYS A 607 -33.62 -38.13 5.93
C LYS A 607 -34.56 -38.94 6.79
N VAL A 608 -35.78 -38.43 7.00
CA VAL A 608 -36.83 -39.12 7.78
C VAL A 608 -37.45 -40.23 6.94
N ASP A 609 -37.79 -39.93 5.69
CA ASP A 609 -38.33 -40.86 4.70
C ASP A 609 -38.07 -40.36 3.26
N ASP A 610 -38.63 -41.01 2.25
CA ASP A 610 -38.44 -40.63 0.84
C ASP A 610 -39.06 -39.29 0.45
N ASN A 611 -39.94 -38.75 1.29
CA ASN A 611 -40.67 -37.50 1.07
C ASN A 611 -40.30 -36.41 2.09
N THR A 612 -39.53 -36.71 3.14
CA THR A 612 -39.19 -35.74 4.20
C THR A 612 -37.71 -35.73 4.54
N LEU A 613 -37.10 -34.54 4.51
CA LEU A 613 -35.75 -34.26 4.98
C LEU A 613 -35.81 -33.19 6.09
N ASN A 614 -35.16 -33.43 7.22
CA ASN A 614 -34.98 -32.42 8.26
C ASN A 614 -33.58 -31.81 8.15
N VAL A 615 -33.49 -30.50 8.30
CA VAL A 615 -32.23 -29.75 8.31
C VAL A 615 -32.19 -28.94 9.60
N THR A 616 -31.17 -29.15 10.43
CA THR A 616 -30.94 -28.35 11.63
C THR A 616 -29.66 -27.55 11.50
N TYR A 617 -29.66 -26.28 11.87
CA TYR A 617 -28.52 -25.39 11.71
C TYR A 617 -28.40 -24.42 12.88
N ASP A 618 -27.32 -24.54 13.65
CA ASP A 618 -27.03 -23.63 14.76
C ASP A 618 -26.14 -22.48 14.29
N LEU A 619 -26.73 -21.30 14.16
CA LEU A 619 -26.04 -20.07 13.83
C LEU A 619 -25.55 -19.38 15.11
N SER A 620 -24.24 -19.16 15.22
CA SER A 620 -23.70 -18.39 16.34
C SER A 620 -23.72 -16.89 16.04
N VAL A 621 -24.26 -16.10 16.96
CA VAL A 621 -24.50 -14.65 16.74
C VAL A 621 -23.82 -13.83 17.83
N ASP A 622 -23.18 -12.73 17.44
CA ASP A 622 -22.73 -11.69 18.38
C ASP A 622 -23.94 -10.84 18.81
N PRO A 623 -24.27 -10.74 20.11
CA PRO A 623 -25.28 -9.79 20.55
C PRO A 623 -24.86 -8.33 20.31
N GLU A 624 -23.56 -8.03 20.24
CA GLU A 624 -23.05 -6.68 19.96
C GLU A 624 -23.03 -6.34 18.45
N ASN A 625 -23.29 -7.31 17.57
CA ASN A 625 -23.27 -7.07 16.13
C ASN A 625 -24.51 -6.27 15.69
N SER A 626 -24.33 -5.14 15.02
CA SER A 626 -25.41 -4.33 14.43
C SER A 626 -25.73 -4.64 12.95
N ASP A 627 -25.00 -5.52 12.29
CA ASP A 627 -25.20 -5.92 10.90
C ASP A 627 -26.56 -6.62 10.73
N TRP A 628 -27.25 -6.32 9.63
CA TRP A 628 -28.57 -6.89 9.35
C TRP A 628 -28.52 -8.36 8.93
N ILE A 629 -27.40 -8.80 8.34
CA ILE A 629 -27.17 -10.19 7.97
C ILE A 629 -26.36 -10.87 9.08
N ALA A 630 -26.93 -11.91 9.67
CA ALA A 630 -26.29 -12.72 10.71
C ALA A 630 -25.56 -13.94 10.13
N GLY A 631 -25.99 -14.44 8.98
CA GLY A 631 -25.35 -15.57 8.30
C GLY A 631 -26.11 -16.03 7.06
N GLY A 632 -25.82 -17.24 6.60
CA GLY A 632 -26.54 -17.88 5.51
C GLY A 632 -26.52 -19.40 5.64
N LEU A 633 -27.48 -20.06 4.98
CA LEU A 633 -27.56 -21.52 4.86
C LEU A 633 -27.58 -21.92 3.38
N ASN A 634 -26.56 -22.69 2.98
CA ASN A 634 -26.48 -23.23 1.63
C ASN A 634 -27.36 -24.49 1.52
N MET A 635 -28.35 -24.45 0.63
CA MET A 635 -29.27 -25.55 0.37
C MET A 635 -28.95 -26.29 -0.94
N THR A 636 -27.93 -25.87 -1.68
CA THR A 636 -27.48 -26.57 -2.90
C THR A 636 -26.41 -27.62 -2.62
N VAL A 637 -26.42 -28.19 -1.42
CA VAL A 637 -25.47 -29.21 -0.96
C VAL A 637 -25.89 -30.61 -1.44
N PRO A 638 -24.94 -31.58 -1.51
CA PRO A 638 -25.21 -32.94 -1.96
C PRO A 638 -26.45 -33.59 -1.32
N ASP A 639 -26.58 -33.53 0.02
CA ASP A 639 -27.71 -34.11 0.77
C ASP A 639 -29.08 -33.64 0.25
N VAL A 640 -29.21 -32.35 -0.08
CA VAL A 640 -30.45 -31.76 -0.59
C VAL A 640 -30.67 -32.12 -2.06
N THR A 641 -29.61 -32.02 -2.88
CA THR A 641 -29.68 -32.33 -4.31
C THR A 641 -30.00 -33.80 -4.58
N GLU A 642 -29.42 -34.71 -3.80
CA GLU A 642 -29.71 -36.15 -3.85
C GLU A 642 -31.12 -36.45 -3.35
N PHE A 643 -31.54 -35.85 -2.23
CA PHE A 643 -32.89 -36.02 -1.72
C PHE A 643 -33.96 -35.57 -2.72
N LEU A 644 -33.75 -34.44 -3.41
CA LEU A 644 -34.69 -33.93 -4.40
C LEU A 644 -34.53 -34.56 -5.79
N GLY A 645 -33.41 -35.23 -6.06
CA GLY A 645 -33.11 -35.86 -7.35
C GLY A 645 -32.87 -34.85 -8.48
N MET A 646 -32.21 -33.73 -8.19
CA MET A 646 -31.88 -32.69 -9.17
C MET A 646 -30.54 -32.02 -8.83
N ASP A 647 -29.81 -31.53 -9.84
CA ASP A 647 -28.56 -30.81 -9.64
C ASP A 647 -28.75 -29.43 -8.97
N ALA A 648 -27.66 -28.86 -8.44
CA ALA A 648 -27.65 -27.58 -7.73
C ALA A 648 -28.19 -26.38 -8.55
N ALA A 649 -27.92 -26.35 -9.86
CA ALA A 649 -28.36 -25.27 -10.73
C ALA A 649 -29.88 -25.36 -11.01
N THR A 650 -30.37 -26.59 -11.23
CA THR A 650 -31.80 -26.90 -11.40
C THR A 650 -32.57 -26.65 -10.11
N LEU A 651 -32.01 -27.01 -8.95
CA LEU A 651 -32.56 -26.71 -7.63
C LEU A 651 -32.79 -25.20 -7.47
N SER A 652 -31.73 -24.41 -7.69
CA SER A 652 -31.78 -22.96 -7.52
C SER A 652 -32.79 -22.27 -8.43
N LYS A 653 -32.95 -22.75 -9.68
CA LYS A 653 -33.93 -22.22 -10.66
C LYS A 653 -35.36 -22.72 -10.43
N SER A 654 -35.52 -23.81 -9.66
CA SER A 654 -36.83 -24.39 -9.35
C SER A 654 -37.52 -23.70 -8.18
N VAL A 655 -36.77 -22.97 -7.34
CA VAL A 655 -37.33 -22.20 -6.22
C VAL A 655 -38.08 -20.97 -6.74
N VAL A 656 -39.31 -20.81 -6.24
CA VAL A 656 -40.15 -19.64 -6.52
C VAL A 656 -39.74 -18.53 -5.55
N SER A 657 -39.40 -17.36 -6.09
CA SER A 657 -39.16 -16.16 -5.28
C SER A 657 -40.49 -15.64 -4.74
N PRO A 658 -40.73 -15.68 -3.41
CA PRO A 658 -41.91 -15.07 -2.82
C PRO A 658 -41.91 -13.55 -3.01
N GLU A 659 -43.10 -12.97 -3.13
CA GLU A 659 -43.31 -11.52 -3.16
C GLU A 659 -43.99 -11.06 -1.88
N VAL A 660 -43.52 -9.96 -1.29
CA VAL A 660 -44.07 -9.44 -0.03
C VAL A 660 -45.56 -9.14 -0.16
N GLY A 661 -46.35 -9.58 0.83
CA GLY A 661 -47.80 -9.36 0.85
C GLY A 661 -48.60 -10.17 -0.17
N LYS A 662 -48.00 -11.13 -0.89
CA LYS A 662 -48.70 -12.03 -1.80
C LYS A 662 -48.63 -13.48 -1.34
N ALA A 663 -49.80 -14.09 -1.11
CA ALA A 663 -49.88 -15.49 -0.70
C ALA A 663 -49.16 -16.40 -1.70
N VAL A 664 -48.31 -17.30 -1.20
CA VAL A 664 -47.70 -18.36 -1.98
C VAL A 664 -48.51 -19.64 -1.89
N GLU A 665 -48.55 -20.40 -2.99
CA GLU A 665 -49.23 -21.68 -3.09
C GLU A 665 -48.31 -22.71 -3.75
N LYS A 666 -48.55 -23.99 -3.52
CA LYS A 666 -47.75 -25.08 -4.09
C LYS A 666 -47.90 -25.11 -5.62
N ILE A 667 -46.80 -24.96 -6.34
CA ILE A 667 -46.76 -24.94 -7.80
C ILE A 667 -46.13 -26.23 -8.33
N ASP A 668 -46.77 -26.86 -9.32
CA ASP A 668 -46.26 -28.09 -9.92
C ASP A 668 -44.93 -27.87 -10.66
N GLY A 669 -43.98 -28.78 -10.45
CA GLY A 669 -42.62 -28.69 -10.99
C GLY A 669 -41.76 -27.61 -10.33
N LYS A 670 -42.21 -26.97 -9.25
CA LYS A 670 -41.51 -25.89 -8.56
C LYS A 670 -41.34 -26.18 -7.07
N ILE A 671 -40.40 -25.46 -6.46
CA ILE A 671 -40.13 -25.49 -5.02
C ILE A 671 -40.66 -24.19 -4.44
N VAL A 672 -41.57 -24.30 -3.48
CA VAL A 672 -42.17 -23.15 -2.80
C VAL A 672 -41.79 -23.20 -1.33
N VAL A 673 -41.34 -22.06 -0.79
CA VAL A 673 -40.91 -21.97 0.60
C VAL A 673 -41.99 -21.30 1.43
N PHE A 674 -42.41 -21.98 2.49
CA PHE A 674 -43.31 -21.47 3.51
C PHE A 674 -42.55 -21.21 4.82
N ASN A 675 -43.18 -20.55 5.79
CA ASN A 675 -42.71 -20.56 7.18
C ASN A 675 -43.62 -21.42 8.04
N LYS A 676 -43.06 -22.24 8.93
CA LYS A 676 -43.82 -22.91 9.99
C LYS A 676 -43.74 -22.08 11.26
N ASN A 677 -44.89 -21.68 11.79
CA ASN A 677 -44.96 -20.92 13.04
C ASN A 677 -44.68 -21.82 14.25
N ALA A 678 -44.44 -21.22 15.41
CA ALA A 678 -44.14 -21.95 16.66
C ALA A 678 -45.27 -22.91 17.09
N ASP A 679 -46.53 -22.57 16.77
CA ASP A 679 -47.70 -23.41 17.03
C ASP A 679 -47.87 -24.57 16.02
N GLY A 680 -47.01 -24.65 15.01
CA GLY A 680 -47.03 -25.65 13.95
C GLY A 680 -47.87 -25.29 12.72
N SER A 681 -48.58 -24.17 12.71
CA SER A 681 -49.30 -23.66 11.54
C SER A 681 -48.36 -23.21 10.42
N ILE A 682 -48.81 -23.27 9.17
CA ILE A 682 -48.03 -22.84 8.00
C ILE A 682 -48.45 -21.44 7.57
N SER A 683 -47.49 -20.51 7.58
CA SER A 683 -47.63 -19.16 7.03
C SER A 683 -47.27 -19.15 5.56
N ASN A 684 -48.24 -18.80 4.74
CA ASN A 684 -48.09 -18.66 3.29
C ASN A 684 -48.04 -17.20 2.82
N MET A 685 -47.98 -16.23 3.74
CA MET A 685 -47.88 -14.81 3.44
C MET A 685 -46.45 -14.32 3.71
N PRO A 686 -45.62 -14.09 2.67
CA PRO A 686 -44.28 -13.54 2.83
C PRO A 686 -44.33 -12.10 3.32
N THR A 687 -43.49 -11.77 4.30
CA THR A 687 -43.45 -10.46 4.96
C THR A 687 -42.10 -9.73 4.82
N ALA A 688 -41.03 -10.42 4.39
CA ALA A 688 -39.74 -9.81 4.00
C ALA A 688 -39.62 -9.67 2.47
N ASN A 689 -38.57 -9.00 1.95
CA ASN A 689 -38.47 -8.67 0.53
C ASN A 689 -38.63 -9.91 -0.36
N VAL A 690 -37.95 -10.99 0.01
CA VAL A 690 -38.05 -12.32 -0.64
C VAL A 690 -38.11 -13.40 0.45
N GLY A 691 -39.01 -13.26 1.43
CA GLY A 691 -39.10 -14.23 2.53
C GLY A 691 -40.00 -13.78 3.67
N TYR A 692 -39.61 -14.07 4.92
CA TYR A 692 -40.45 -13.88 6.09
C TYR A 692 -39.70 -13.15 7.22
N TRP A 693 -40.36 -12.13 7.79
CA TRP A 693 -40.03 -11.59 9.11
C TRP A 693 -40.69 -12.43 10.19
N LEU A 694 -39.98 -12.63 11.29
CA LEU A 694 -40.36 -13.55 12.36
C LEU A 694 -40.15 -12.92 13.74
N THR A 695 -40.95 -13.35 14.70
CA THR A 695 -40.68 -13.15 16.13
C THR A 695 -39.55 -14.07 16.61
N VAL A 696 -39.14 -13.96 17.87
CA VAL A 696 -38.02 -14.74 18.45
C VAL A 696 -38.27 -16.25 18.46
N ASP A 697 -39.54 -16.70 18.44
CA ASP A 697 -39.92 -18.12 18.42
C ASP A 697 -40.15 -18.68 17.00
N GLY A 698 -39.91 -17.88 15.96
CA GLY A 698 -40.05 -18.29 14.57
C GLY A 698 -41.46 -18.12 13.99
N THR A 699 -42.39 -17.50 14.72
CA THR A 699 -43.72 -17.16 14.19
C THR A 699 -43.65 -16.00 13.21
N ALA A 700 -44.23 -16.16 12.01
CA ALA A 700 -44.22 -15.13 10.97
C ALA A 700 -45.03 -13.89 11.38
N ILE A 701 -44.48 -12.72 11.08
CA ILE A 701 -45.04 -11.42 11.48
C ILE A 701 -44.65 -10.33 10.48
N GLU A 702 -45.29 -9.16 10.57
CA GLU A 702 -44.96 -7.99 9.76
C GLU A 702 -43.62 -7.35 10.18
N TYR A 703 -42.94 -6.68 9.24
CA TYR A 703 -41.62 -6.06 9.43
C TYR A 703 -41.47 -5.18 10.69
N ALA A 704 -42.52 -4.43 11.02
CA ALA A 704 -42.49 -3.51 12.16
C ALA A 704 -42.21 -4.24 13.49
N GLU A 705 -42.75 -5.45 13.63
CA GLU A 705 -42.74 -6.25 14.87
C GLU A 705 -41.76 -7.45 14.80
N GLY A 706 -41.19 -7.72 13.63
CA GLY A 706 -40.18 -8.76 13.43
C GLY A 706 -38.84 -8.45 14.11
N THR A 707 -38.18 -9.49 14.62
CA THR A 707 -36.85 -9.43 15.26
C THR A 707 -35.78 -10.07 14.40
N ILE A 708 -36.09 -11.21 13.78
CA ILE A 708 -35.24 -11.94 12.85
C ILE A 708 -35.98 -12.16 11.53
N TYR A 709 -35.25 -12.45 10.47
CA TYR A 709 -35.83 -12.74 9.17
C TYR A 709 -34.99 -13.74 8.38
N TYR A 710 -35.59 -14.32 7.37
CA TYR A 710 -34.84 -14.95 6.29
C TYR A 710 -35.34 -14.49 4.93
N GLU A 711 -34.43 -14.41 3.98
CA GLU A 711 -34.71 -14.12 2.58
C GLU A 711 -34.09 -15.20 1.69
N LEU A 712 -34.77 -15.51 0.57
CA LEU A 712 -34.30 -16.50 -0.39
C LEU A 712 -33.36 -15.84 -1.40
N ASN A 713 -32.26 -16.51 -1.68
CA ASN A 713 -31.41 -16.28 -2.84
C ASN A 713 -31.31 -17.59 -3.65
N GLY A 714 -32.23 -17.77 -4.60
CA GLY A 714 -32.46 -19.07 -5.20
C GLY A 714 -32.88 -20.09 -4.14
N ALA A 715 -32.14 -21.19 -3.99
CA ALA A 715 -32.39 -22.17 -2.95
C ALA A 715 -31.82 -21.81 -1.58
N ASN A 716 -30.87 -20.87 -1.52
CA ASN A 716 -30.14 -20.56 -0.29
C ASN A 716 -30.90 -19.58 0.59
N LEU A 717 -30.66 -19.65 1.90
CA LEU A 717 -31.21 -18.71 2.87
C LEU A 717 -30.17 -17.65 3.24
N ILE A 718 -30.56 -16.39 3.14
CA ILE A 718 -29.94 -15.28 3.86
C ILE A 718 -30.61 -15.20 5.22
N LEU A 719 -29.83 -15.26 6.29
CA LEU A 719 -30.31 -15.30 7.67
C LEU A 719 -30.01 -13.94 8.32
N GLY A 720 -31.06 -13.20 8.68
CA GLY A 720 -30.92 -11.83 9.14
C GLY A 720 -31.59 -11.51 10.49
N LYS A 721 -31.22 -10.35 11.04
CA LYS A 721 -31.67 -9.81 12.33
C LYS A 721 -31.77 -8.29 12.27
N LYS A 722 -32.68 -7.71 13.07
CA LYS A 722 -32.95 -6.26 13.07
C LYS A 722 -31.93 -5.47 13.90
N GLY A 723 -30.71 -5.34 13.39
CA GLY A 723 -29.62 -4.64 14.09
C GLY A 723 -29.05 -5.45 15.26
N ALA A 724 -28.56 -4.78 16.31
CA ALA A 724 -28.13 -5.43 17.54
C ALA A 724 -29.37 -5.91 18.32
N VAL A 725 -29.56 -7.22 18.38
CA VAL A 725 -30.70 -7.86 19.06
C VAL A 725 -30.21 -9.03 19.91
N GLY A 726 -30.99 -9.42 20.91
CA GLY A 726 -30.67 -10.53 21.81
C GLY A 726 -29.62 -10.17 22.87
N ALA A 727 -29.70 -10.84 24.00
CA ALA A 727 -28.72 -10.81 25.07
C ALA A 727 -27.81 -12.03 25.00
N PRO A 728 -26.61 -11.96 25.63
CA PRO A 728 -25.76 -13.13 25.76
C PRO A 728 -26.47 -14.32 26.42
N GLY A 729 -26.51 -15.47 25.74
CA GLY A 729 -27.21 -16.68 26.18
C GLY A 729 -28.61 -16.86 25.58
N ASP A 730 -29.15 -15.85 24.91
CA ASP A 730 -30.45 -15.96 24.25
C ASP A 730 -30.42 -16.95 23.08
N THR A 731 -31.59 -17.52 22.80
CA THR A 731 -31.83 -18.32 21.60
C THR A 731 -33.03 -17.77 20.84
N MET A 732 -32.91 -17.66 19.52
CA MET A 732 -34.05 -17.39 18.63
C MET A 732 -34.10 -18.46 17.55
N VAL A 733 -35.27 -18.77 17.01
CA VAL A 733 -35.43 -19.85 16.03
C VAL A 733 -36.24 -19.44 14.82
N MET A 734 -36.02 -20.09 13.69
CA MET A 734 -36.86 -19.96 12.50
C MET A 734 -37.06 -21.32 11.82
N HIS A 735 -38.22 -21.49 11.18
CA HIS A 735 -38.60 -22.76 10.55
C HIS A 735 -39.05 -22.62 9.08
N PRO A 736 -38.13 -22.33 8.15
CA PRO A 736 -38.41 -22.40 6.72
C PRO A 736 -38.82 -23.83 6.29
N VAL A 737 -39.79 -23.94 5.40
CA VAL A 737 -40.28 -25.23 4.88
C VAL A 737 -40.27 -25.20 3.35
N TYR A 738 -39.37 -25.96 2.73
CA TYR A 738 -39.32 -26.10 1.28
C TYR A 738 -40.25 -27.23 0.84
N VAL A 739 -41.14 -26.97 -0.10
CA VAL A 739 -42.05 -27.98 -0.65
C VAL A 739 -41.84 -28.08 -2.15
N TYR A 740 -41.37 -29.24 -2.62
CA TYR A 740 -41.29 -29.59 -4.03
C TYR A 740 -42.48 -30.45 -4.43
N LYS A 741 -43.32 -29.95 -5.34
CA LYS A 741 -44.47 -30.70 -5.87
C LYS A 741 -44.22 -31.09 -7.33
N LYS A 742 -44.42 -32.37 -7.66
CA LYS A 742 -44.35 -32.87 -9.04
C LYS A 742 -45.44 -33.93 -9.28
N GLY A 743 -46.49 -33.56 -10.01
CA GLY A 743 -47.70 -34.34 -10.16
C GLY A 743 -48.36 -34.62 -8.82
N SER A 744 -48.54 -35.90 -8.50
CA SER A 744 -49.07 -36.37 -7.21
C SER A 744 -47.99 -36.56 -6.13
N SER A 745 -46.70 -36.42 -6.47
CA SER A 745 -45.60 -36.58 -5.53
C SER A 745 -45.23 -35.24 -4.90
N GLU A 746 -44.96 -35.26 -3.60
CA GLU A 746 -44.53 -34.09 -2.83
C GLU A 746 -43.33 -34.47 -1.96
N LYS A 747 -42.29 -33.65 -1.97
CA LYS A 747 -41.15 -33.74 -1.05
C LYS A 747 -41.07 -32.48 -0.22
N THR A 748 -40.79 -32.63 1.07
CA THR A 748 -40.70 -31.55 2.04
C THR A 748 -39.34 -31.53 2.71
N ILE A 749 -38.75 -30.35 2.84
CA ILE A 749 -37.56 -30.12 3.64
C ILE A 749 -37.93 -29.17 4.78
N ASN A 750 -37.88 -29.68 6.02
CA ASN A 750 -38.10 -28.88 7.21
C ASN A 750 -36.77 -28.34 7.70
N VAL A 751 -36.60 -27.02 7.64
CA VAL A 751 -35.39 -26.36 8.14
C VAL A 751 -35.68 -25.83 9.53
N THR A 752 -34.74 -26.02 10.47
CA THR A 752 -34.73 -25.36 11.78
C THR A 752 -33.39 -24.66 11.94
N VAL A 753 -33.42 -23.34 11.98
CA VAL A 753 -32.23 -22.54 12.28
C VAL A 753 -32.34 -22.00 13.70
N THR A 754 -31.33 -22.24 14.53
CA THR A 754 -31.24 -21.70 15.88
C THR A 754 -30.15 -20.63 15.93
N TYR A 755 -30.54 -19.39 16.21
CA TYR A 755 -29.64 -18.31 16.54
C TYR A 755 -29.22 -18.49 18.00
N LYS A 756 -27.95 -18.78 18.24
CA LYS A 756 -27.35 -18.87 19.57
C LYS A 756 -26.56 -17.60 19.85
N PHE A 757 -27.13 -16.70 20.64
CA PHE A 757 -26.49 -15.44 21.01
C PHE A 757 -25.41 -15.73 22.05
N ARG A 758 -24.18 -15.43 21.68
CA ARG A 758 -23.00 -15.81 22.48
C ARG A 758 -23.05 -15.17 23.85
N GLY A 759 -22.83 -15.97 24.89
CA GLY A 759 -22.68 -15.51 26.28
C GLY A 759 -21.59 -14.44 26.42
N ALA A 760 -21.67 -13.62 27.47
CA ALA A 760 -20.57 -12.74 27.86
C ALA A 760 -19.45 -13.66 28.35
N THR A 761 -18.59 -14.10 27.44
CA THR A 761 -17.73 -15.24 27.70
C THR A 761 -16.62 -14.84 28.66
N THR A 762 -16.73 -15.31 29.89
CA THR A 762 -15.64 -15.35 30.87
C THR A 762 -14.78 -16.61 30.71
N GLU A 763 -15.17 -17.57 29.84
CA GLU A 763 -14.50 -18.88 29.73
C GLU A 763 -14.16 -19.36 28.30
N LEU A 764 -14.70 -18.76 27.22
CA LEU A 764 -14.37 -19.11 25.83
C LEU A 764 -14.12 -17.85 24.98
N GLY A 765 -13.39 -17.99 23.88
CA GLY A 765 -13.17 -16.90 22.91
C GLY A 765 -14.42 -16.32 22.26
N LYS A 766 -14.33 -15.09 21.74
CA LYS A 766 -15.34 -14.52 20.83
C LYS A 766 -15.27 -15.23 19.46
N ARG A 767 -16.37 -15.84 19.02
CA ARG A 767 -16.51 -16.28 17.62
C ARG A 767 -16.60 -15.08 16.67
N VAL A 768 -16.09 -15.16 15.46
CA VAL A 768 -16.17 -14.07 14.46
C VAL A 768 -16.62 -14.66 13.13
N SER A 769 -17.49 -13.95 12.40
CA SER A 769 -17.83 -14.35 11.02
C SER A 769 -16.62 -14.15 10.12
N TYR A 770 -16.41 -15.02 9.13
CA TYR A 770 -15.30 -14.86 8.18
C TYR A 770 -15.29 -13.48 7.51
N SER A 771 -16.47 -12.93 7.17
CA SER A 771 -16.63 -11.59 6.62
C SER A 771 -16.23 -10.43 7.55
N ARG A 772 -16.10 -10.67 8.87
CA ARG A 772 -15.71 -9.68 9.89
C ARG A 772 -14.22 -9.72 10.21
N MET A 773 -13.51 -10.79 9.86
CA MET A 773 -12.05 -10.72 9.76
C MET A 773 -11.79 -9.94 8.48
N LYS A 774 -11.93 -8.62 8.58
CA LYS A 774 -11.82 -7.73 7.44
C LYS A 774 -10.52 -8.08 6.71
N LEU A 775 -10.67 -8.33 5.41
CA LEU A 775 -9.65 -7.94 4.44
C LEU A 775 -9.41 -6.45 4.71
N PHE A 776 -8.42 -6.15 5.52
CA PHE A 776 -7.87 -4.81 5.68
C PHE A 776 -6.57 -4.77 4.91
#